data_AF-A0AA36IF90-F1
#
_entry.id   AF-A0AA36IF90-F1
#
_cell.length_a   1.000
_cell.length_b   1.000
_cell.length_c   1.000
_cell.angle_alpha   90.00
_cell.angle_beta   90.00
_cell.angle_gamma   90.00
#
_symmetry.space_group_name_H-M   'P 1'
#
loop_
_entity.id
_entity.type
_entity.pdbx_description
1 polymer ?
#
loop_
_entity_poly.entity_id
_entity_poly.type
_entity_poly.pdbx_seq_one_letter_code
_entity_poly.pdbx_strand_id
1 'polypeptide(L)'
;AFLAEESLRKVLAQEEGAVPSWELQMATSGRMNALEELMSWKNLQGVLQNASDFVGERPVRAELGLSLLDGDPGARGALDLRLQKAAAALADASLAASEASARQAALLAVHAAATRKWDDARRLIYQGYDAFSGAWNRLPLLAQRARHERLSALPLLQGLEQFLETPEETQKGAALSLQHDRFSAWVDHAFGQVALCRLRGDGQAEATAYAELGRRCMEARNFQAAQDMMRRCLQKRKFQDYRFFDNVLELKLCQKEKQCLELCSVARKELGKHQDPETCLRYTLILAKIAKAGWERSEMNHQEAWQALKSARGFAESCSTAEQSKTHAKLAEFADAVLRREEASGLSATNVEQVELVESLITGVLTAICLGEGAGSTEAFRQAHERLPRVFELLALFKGCSHVFQAGVVSVPAWPFLRWLPQALAHLPNVPALQGPLQALASEYPQALIWPLQLSSHQDVVAQRGSAFQPLWAALERSQAPVQTAVTFTRALERLTHPEKSFPPELRSVREAILAQDVSKAKARWRHLWLQHVEVESRDIAGTVHTEFGQRVRQRIQDIGRKLGLVLTSSDLRDSELVPSKREAWMKFFQELQPPATRQWPNRKAPLEAFSPWLAKFDARNSWLEAEEQLEVLGQYRGLERPDPQRHARITRFGSQLLIMASKQMPKRLVILGSDEHEHWFLVKGGEDVRLDERVEQLFGIINSLLPDVSSLRFLTVLIPSFYHKAMVLLFLATLVARLGCAWAELGESVPSLMEGPCPAGKGRPVPNSTLPARPVHALPGGYLELGGSFELPPLPCGHLLRAAAAAGFGGLRGVPGRQEGATSMEACQACMAGTFSAQPGISDIYQCLHCPQGTWSNQTALDSEVACTRCEAGRFSQGTAQTSSDSCVACAPGRYSGLSGASSHRDCARCAPGRWSSEKAATTLETCQECPEGTWNPAEGAMSQENCISCTQGRWSTEVAATEQSACQSCPIGTFSMQLGASSSDVCEVCAPGTYQPIKAAGNVSLCIPCAVGNFSAEPGKSECQYCPYGFYGDSFGMTECIACPGNATIVSQGAYESVMCSEESVLLP
;
A
#
# COMPACT_ATOMS: atom_id res chain seq x y z
N ALA A 1 -19.31 13.76 -32.58
CA ALA A 1 -18.65 13.39 -33.86
C ALA A 1 -19.43 13.93 -35.05
N PHE A 2 -20.38 13.18 -35.65
CA PHE A 2 -21.04 13.55 -36.93
C PHE A 2 -21.63 14.97 -36.94
N LEU A 3 -22.53 15.27 -35.98
CA LEU A 3 -23.09 16.61 -35.82
C LEU A 3 -22.06 17.72 -35.57
N ALA A 4 -20.87 17.41 -35.03
CA ALA A 4 -19.83 18.40 -34.78
C ALA A 4 -19.04 18.74 -36.06
N GLU A 5 -18.69 17.75 -36.90
CA GLU A 5 -18.08 18.00 -38.22
C GLU A 5 -19.05 18.76 -39.14
N GLU A 6 -20.33 18.37 -39.13
CA GLU A 6 -21.35 19.02 -39.95
C GLU A 6 -21.70 20.42 -39.43
N SER A 7 -21.73 20.64 -38.11
CA SER A 7 -21.92 21.97 -37.53
C SER A 7 -20.70 22.87 -37.73
N LEU A 8 -19.47 22.35 -37.64
CA LEU A 8 -18.28 23.10 -38.06
C LEU A 8 -18.46 23.54 -39.51
N ARG A 9 -18.71 22.63 -40.45
CA ARG A 9 -18.90 22.99 -41.87
C ARG A 9 -20.03 23.99 -42.12
N LYS A 10 -21.05 24.06 -41.26
CA LYS A 10 -22.15 25.03 -41.35
C LYS A 10 -21.80 26.39 -40.75
N VAL A 11 -21.09 26.43 -39.62
CA VAL A 11 -20.53 27.68 -39.03
C VAL A 11 -19.47 28.28 -39.95
N LEU A 12 -18.64 27.45 -40.57
CA LEU A 12 -17.62 27.83 -41.56
C LEU A 12 -18.19 28.28 -42.92
N ALA A 13 -19.50 28.14 -43.12
CA ALA A 13 -20.20 28.78 -44.23
C ALA A 13 -20.76 30.17 -43.85
N GLN A 14 -20.48 30.66 -42.64
CA GLN A 14 -21.00 31.91 -42.08
C GLN A 14 -19.92 32.85 -41.50
N GLU A 15 -18.72 32.36 -41.16
CA GLU A 15 -17.59 33.19 -40.72
C GLU A 15 -16.35 32.97 -41.62
N GLU A 16 -15.66 34.06 -41.99
CA GLU A 16 -14.53 34.07 -42.95
C GLU A 16 -13.20 33.52 -42.37
N GLY A 17 -13.27 32.57 -41.44
CA GLY A 17 -12.12 31.96 -40.76
C GLY A 17 -11.73 30.60 -41.35
N ALA A 18 -10.53 30.49 -41.91
CA ALA A 18 -10.00 29.20 -42.37
C ALA A 18 -9.60 28.29 -41.19
N VAL A 19 -10.20 27.10 -41.11
CA VAL A 19 -9.88 26.08 -40.09
C VAL A 19 -8.38 25.71 -40.15
N PRO A 20 -7.65 25.74 -39.03
CA PRO A 20 -6.30 25.20 -38.97
C PRO A 20 -6.27 23.72 -39.38
N SER A 21 -5.34 23.33 -40.25
CA SER A 21 -5.28 21.96 -40.79
C SER A 21 -5.25 20.85 -39.73
N TRP A 22 -4.68 21.14 -38.54
CA TRP A 22 -4.66 20.22 -37.40
C TRP A 22 -6.05 19.96 -36.79
N GLU A 23 -6.96 20.94 -36.75
CA GLU A 23 -8.34 20.74 -36.29
C GLU A 23 -9.11 19.84 -37.25
N LEU A 24 -8.92 20.04 -38.56
CA LEU A 24 -9.53 19.22 -39.59
C LEU A 24 -9.03 17.76 -39.47
N GLN A 25 -7.72 17.55 -39.28
CA GLN A 25 -7.12 16.24 -39.04
C GLN A 25 -7.64 15.58 -37.75
N MET A 26 -7.77 16.33 -36.65
CA MET A 26 -8.35 15.82 -35.40
C MET A 26 -9.82 15.44 -35.57
N ALA A 27 -10.63 16.24 -36.28
CA ALA A 27 -12.01 15.93 -36.57
C ALA A 27 -12.16 14.67 -37.43
N THR A 28 -11.34 14.54 -38.49
CA THR A 28 -11.29 13.34 -39.35
C THR A 28 -10.87 12.09 -38.57
N SER A 29 -9.82 12.17 -37.74
CA SER A 29 -9.39 11.04 -36.89
C SER A 29 -10.45 10.67 -35.86
N GLY A 30 -11.09 11.64 -35.22
CA GLY A 30 -12.21 11.41 -34.29
C GLY A 30 -13.42 10.77 -34.97
N ARG A 31 -13.71 11.12 -36.23
CA ARG A 31 -14.72 10.45 -37.05
C ARG A 31 -14.33 9.02 -37.41
N MET A 32 -13.07 8.74 -37.76
CA MET A 32 -12.61 7.36 -37.99
C MET A 32 -12.83 6.49 -36.74
N ASN A 33 -12.41 6.96 -35.56
CA ASN A 33 -12.64 6.26 -34.28
C ASN A 33 -14.13 5.94 -34.07
N ALA A 34 -15.00 6.95 -34.22
CA ALA A 34 -16.44 6.79 -34.02
C ALA A 34 -17.09 5.83 -35.03
N LEU A 35 -16.60 5.76 -36.28
CA LEU A 35 -17.10 4.83 -37.29
C LEU A 35 -16.60 3.39 -37.05
N GLU A 36 -15.43 3.19 -36.44
CA GLU A 36 -14.97 1.88 -35.95
C GLU A 36 -15.82 1.39 -34.78
N GLU A 37 -16.09 2.23 -33.78
CA GLU A 37 -16.96 1.90 -32.63
C GLU A 37 -18.43 1.65 -33.03
N LEU A 38 -18.91 2.36 -34.05
CA LEU A 38 -20.22 2.12 -34.64
C LEU A 38 -20.27 0.87 -35.55
N MET A 39 -19.13 0.24 -35.86
CA MET A 39 -18.99 -0.83 -36.87
C MET A 39 -19.56 -0.44 -38.24
N SER A 40 -19.43 0.84 -38.62
CA SER A 40 -20.07 1.41 -39.81
C SER A 40 -19.15 1.29 -41.04
N TRP A 41 -18.84 0.06 -41.44
CA TRP A 41 -17.73 -0.26 -42.36
C TRP A 41 -17.76 0.48 -43.69
N LYS A 42 -18.93 0.58 -44.34
CA LYS A 42 -19.09 1.33 -45.59
C LYS A 42 -18.78 2.82 -45.44
N ASN A 43 -19.19 3.43 -44.33
CA ASN A 43 -18.91 4.84 -44.04
C ASN A 43 -17.44 5.06 -43.64
N LEU A 44 -16.84 4.10 -42.92
CA LEU A 44 -15.41 4.12 -42.59
C LEU A 44 -14.57 4.01 -43.87
N GLN A 45 -14.91 3.08 -44.77
CA GLN A 45 -14.26 2.93 -46.07
C GLN A 45 -14.38 4.21 -46.90
N GLY A 46 -15.55 4.85 -46.97
CA GLY A 46 -15.73 6.12 -47.67
C GLY A 46 -14.93 7.30 -47.10
N VAL A 47 -14.56 7.27 -45.81
CA VAL A 47 -13.62 8.25 -45.22
C VAL A 47 -12.17 7.89 -45.55
N LEU A 48 -11.83 6.59 -45.61
CA LEU A 48 -10.50 6.08 -45.93
C LEU A 48 -10.15 6.15 -47.43
N GLN A 49 -11.15 6.18 -48.32
CA GLN A 49 -10.94 6.30 -49.78
C GLN A 49 -10.27 7.62 -50.19
N ASN A 50 -10.36 8.67 -49.36
CA ASN A 50 -9.63 9.93 -49.53
C ASN A 50 -8.17 9.87 -49.02
N ALA A 51 -7.71 8.70 -48.56
CA ALA A 51 -6.36 8.44 -48.06
C ALA A 51 -5.80 7.14 -48.70
N SER A 52 -5.72 7.14 -50.04
CA SER A 52 -5.45 5.98 -50.91
C SER A 52 -4.21 5.16 -50.57
N ASP A 53 -3.22 5.79 -49.94
CA ASP A 53 -1.85 5.26 -49.87
C ASP A 53 -1.58 4.49 -48.58
N PHE A 54 -2.50 4.52 -47.60
CA PHE A 54 -2.27 3.89 -46.30
C PHE A 54 -2.43 2.36 -46.31
N VAL A 55 -1.31 1.66 -46.08
CA VAL A 55 -1.23 0.23 -45.78
C VAL A 55 -1.36 0.01 -44.25
N GLY A 56 -2.40 0.57 -43.64
CA GLY A 56 -2.64 0.51 -42.19
C GLY A 56 -3.72 -0.50 -41.77
N GLU A 57 -3.91 -0.68 -40.46
CA GLU A 57 -4.89 -1.63 -39.91
C GLU A 57 -6.36 -1.27 -40.19
N ARG A 58 -6.71 0.03 -40.23
CA ARG A 58 -8.12 0.47 -40.36
C ARG A 58 -8.76 0.13 -41.70
N PRO A 59 -8.10 0.34 -42.85
CA PRO A 59 -8.62 -0.14 -44.13
C PRO A 59 -8.82 -1.66 -44.17
N VAL A 60 -7.86 -2.44 -43.64
CA VAL A 60 -8.00 -3.91 -43.57
C VAL A 60 -9.22 -4.28 -42.72
N ARG A 61 -9.38 -3.69 -41.53
CA ARG A 61 -10.55 -3.88 -40.65
C ARG A 61 -11.87 -3.53 -41.36
N ALA A 62 -11.92 -2.40 -42.07
CA ALA A 62 -13.12 -1.95 -42.78
C ALA A 62 -13.50 -2.89 -43.95
N GLU A 63 -12.53 -3.29 -44.75
CA GLU A 63 -12.76 -4.19 -45.89
C GLU A 63 -13.08 -5.62 -45.40
N LEU A 64 -12.47 -6.08 -44.30
CA LEU A 64 -12.79 -7.36 -43.66
C LEU A 64 -14.21 -7.37 -43.06
N GLY A 65 -14.65 -6.26 -42.45
CA GLY A 65 -16.03 -6.07 -42.01
C GLY A 65 -17.03 -6.15 -43.15
N LEU A 66 -16.76 -5.48 -44.28
CA LEU A 66 -17.58 -5.55 -45.49
C LEU A 66 -17.62 -6.96 -46.10
N SER A 67 -16.49 -7.66 -46.15
CA SER A 67 -16.36 -9.01 -46.73
C SER A 67 -17.00 -10.11 -45.86
N LEU A 68 -16.80 -10.05 -44.54
CA LEU A 68 -17.28 -11.06 -43.61
C LEU A 68 -18.71 -10.80 -43.14
N LEU A 69 -19.04 -9.56 -42.75
CA LEU A 69 -20.40 -9.25 -42.28
C LEU A 69 -21.30 -8.88 -43.46
N ASP A 70 -21.00 -7.81 -44.18
CA ASP A 70 -21.96 -7.24 -45.15
C ASP A 70 -22.03 -8.01 -46.48
N GLY A 71 -21.08 -8.94 -46.70
CA GLY A 71 -21.07 -9.87 -47.83
C GLY A 71 -20.61 -9.26 -49.16
N ASP A 72 -19.95 -8.10 -49.12
CA ASP A 72 -19.57 -7.33 -50.30
C ASP A 72 -18.44 -8.04 -51.10
N PRO A 73 -18.68 -8.46 -52.35
CA PRO A 73 -17.64 -9.09 -53.17
C PRO A 73 -16.57 -8.11 -53.64
N GLY A 74 -16.87 -6.81 -53.75
CA GLY A 74 -15.88 -5.78 -54.08
C GLY A 74 -14.86 -5.58 -52.96
N ALA A 75 -15.28 -5.70 -51.69
CA ALA A 75 -14.39 -5.66 -50.54
C ALA A 75 -13.37 -6.83 -50.53
N ARG A 76 -13.74 -8.01 -51.07
CA ARG A 76 -12.79 -9.12 -51.24
C ARG A 76 -11.69 -8.82 -52.24
N GLY A 77 -12.01 -8.18 -53.37
CA GLY A 77 -11.02 -7.73 -54.34
C GLY A 77 -10.04 -6.70 -53.76
N ALA A 78 -10.54 -5.78 -52.90
CA ALA A 78 -9.69 -4.84 -52.18
C ALA A 78 -8.76 -5.54 -51.17
N LEU A 79 -9.28 -6.48 -50.38
CA LEU A 79 -8.48 -7.30 -49.45
C LEU A 79 -7.43 -8.15 -50.17
N ASP A 80 -7.75 -8.76 -51.31
CA ASP A 80 -6.80 -9.53 -52.09
C ASP A 80 -5.69 -8.65 -52.68
N LEU A 81 -6.01 -7.44 -53.13
CA LEU A 81 -5.02 -6.45 -53.56
C LEU A 81 -4.14 -5.97 -52.39
N ARG A 82 -4.71 -5.82 -51.17
CA ARG A 82 -3.92 -5.51 -49.96
C ARG A 82 -3.06 -6.68 -49.51
N LEU A 83 -3.55 -7.90 -49.61
CA LEU A 83 -2.79 -9.13 -49.32
C LEU A 83 -1.61 -9.25 -50.30
N GLN A 84 -1.81 -8.97 -51.59
CA GLN A 84 -0.73 -8.90 -52.58
C GLN A 84 0.28 -7.78 -52.28
N LYS A 85 -0.18 -6.57 -51.91
CA LYS A 85 0.71 -5.48 -51.50
C LYS A 85 1.51 -5.82 -50.23
N ALA A 86 0.89 -6.47 -49.25
CA ALA A 86 1.57 -6.95 -48.05
C ALA A 86 2.60 -8.03 -48.40
N ALA A 87 2.23 -9.05 -49.18
CA ALA A 87 3.14 -10.09 -49.65
C ALA A 87 4.33 -9.53 -50.45
N ALA A 88 4.12 -8.45 -51.22
CA ALA A 88 5.20 -7.74 -51.90
C ALA A 88 6.12 -6.96 -50.94
N ALA A 89 5.56 -6.24 -49.96
CA ALA A 89 6.34 -5.56 -48.92
C ALA A 89 7.14 -6.55 -48.03
N LEU A 90 6.66 -7.80 -47.90
CA LEU A 90 7.32 -8.88 -47.18
C LEU A 90 8.45 -9.57 -47.97
N ALA A 91 8.60 -9.25 -49.26
CA ALA A 91 9.79 -9.63 -50.04
C ALA A 91 10.95 -8.62 -49.87
N ASP A 92 10.69 -7.44 -49.30
CA ASP A 92 11.69 -6.41 -49.03
C ASP A 92 11.94 -6.28 -47.51
N ALA A 93 13.05 -6.88 -47.06
CA ALA A 93 13.46 -6.88 -45.66
C ALA A 93 13.74 -5.46 -45.10
N SER A 94 13.85 -4.43 -45.95
CA SER A 94 14.07 -3.05 -45.49
C SER A 94 12.79 -2.33 -45.06
N LEU A 95 11.62 -2.66 -45.65
CA LEU A 95 10.32 -2.08 -45.27
C LEU A 95 9.63 -2.83 -44.13
N ALA A 96 9.83 -4.15 -44.03
CA ALA A 96 9.06 -5.02 -43.14
C ALA A 96 9.09 -4.59 -41.65
N ALA A 97 10.13 -3.90 -41.19
CA ALA A 97 10.32 -3.49 -39.80
C ALA A 97 9.63 -2.16 -39.39
N SER A 98 9.01 -1.43 -40.34
CA SER A 98 8.52 -0.05 -40.11
C SER A 98 7.00 0.14 -40.14
N GLU A 99 6.25 -0.55 -41.01
CA GLU A 99 4.82 -0.24 -41.25
C GLU A 99 3.82 -1.25 -40.65
N ALA A 100 4.14 -2.54 -40.65
CA ALA A 100 3.17 -3.58 -40.28
C ALA A 100 2.95 -3.67 -38.77
N SER A 101 1.70 -3.46 -38.31
CA SER A 101 1.32 -3.78 -36.93
C SER A 101 1.00 -5.27 -36.78
N ALA A 102 1.35 -5.89 -35.64
CA ALA A 102 0.99 -7.29 -35.34
C ALA A 102 -0.51 -7.59 -35.52
N ARG A 103 -1.35 -6.58 -35.25
CA ARG A 103 -2.80 -6.60 -35.38
C ARG A 103 -3.27 -6.56 -36.83
N GLN A 104 -2.55 -5.84 -37.69
CA GLN A 104 -2.76 -5.84 -39.13
C GLN A 104 -2.34 -7.16 -39.77
N ALA A 105 -1.20 -7.72 -39.35
CA ALA A 105 -0.77 -9.06 -39.77
C ALA A 105 -1.82 -10.12 -39.42
N ALA A 106 -2.34 -10.09 -38.18
CA ALA A 106 -3.44 -10.95 -37.73
C ALA A 106 -4.71 -10.80 -38.60
N LEU A 107 -5.16 -9.56 -38.87
CA LEU A 107 -6.35 -9.32 -39.71
C LEU A 107 -6.15 -9.78 -41.17
N LEU A 108 -4.94 -9.65 -41.73
CA LEU A 108 -4.62 -10.19 -43.07
C LEU A 108 -4.56 -11.73 -43.05
N ALA A 109 -4.07 -12.34 -41.98
CA ALA A 109 -4.09 -13.79 -41.80
C ALA A 109 -5.52 -14.35 -41.73
N VAL A 110 -6.47 -13.62 -41.11
CA VAL A 110 -7.91 -13.96 -41.16
C VAL A 110 -8.42 -14.00 -42.61
N HIS A 111 -8.08 -13.02 -43.45
CA HIS A 111 -8.48 -13.01 -44.86
C HIS A 111 -7.80 -14.12 -45.68
N ALA A 112 -6.51 -14.36 -45.45
CA ALA A 112 -5.77 -15.44 -46.10
C ALA A 112 -6.37 -16.81 -45.76
N ALA A 113 -6.66 -17.09 -44.48
CA ALA A 113 -7.38 -18.30 -44.06
C ALA A 113 -8.78 -18.39 -44.68
N ALA A 114 -9.57 -17.30 -44.63
CA ALA A 114 -10.92 -17.25 -45.22
C ALA A 114 -10.94 -17.49 -46.75
N THR A 115 -9.84 -17.19 -47.44
CA THR A 115 -9.63 -17.46 -48.88
C THR A 115 -8.84 -18.75 -49.16
N ARG A 116 -8.57 -19.57 -48.13
CA ARG A 116 -7.82 -20.84 -48.18
C ARG A 116 -6.37 -20.71 -48.68
N LYS A 117 -5.75 -19.54 -48.50
CA LYS A 117 -4.34 -19.24 -48.80
C LYS A 117 -3.47 -19.57 -47.58
N TRP A 118 -3.34 -20.86 -47.27
CA TRP A 118 -2.77 -21.33 -46.01
C TRP A 118 -1.30 -20.92 -45.80
N ASP A 119 -0.47 -20.94 -46.85
CA ASP A 119 0.94 -20.53 -46.78
C ASP A 119 1.09 -19.01 -46.55
N ASP A 120 0.14 -18.20 -47.03
CA ASP A 120 0.10 -16.77 -46.75
C ASP A 120 -0.34 -16.52 -45.29
N ALA A 121 -1.37 -17.24 -44.83
CA ALA A 121 -1.85 -17.16 -43.45
C ALA A 121 -0.75 -17.53 -42.45
N ARG A 122 -0.03 -18.65 -42.67
CA ARG A 122 1.04 -19.10 -41.76
C ARG A 122 2.21 -18.12 -41.72
N ARG A 123 2.60 -17.53 -42.86
CA ARG A 123 3.66 -16.50 -42.91
C ARG A 123 3.25 -15.22 -42.16
N LEU A 124 2.01 -14.77 -42.36
CA LEU A 124 1.47 -13.59 -41.67
C LEU A 124 1.33 -13.78 -40.14
N ILE A 125 1.11 -15.01 -39.66
CA ILE A 125 1.09 -15.32 -38.23
C ILE A 125 2.47 -15.11 -37.59
N TYR A 126 3.53 -15.72 -38.14
CA TYR A 126 4.89 -15.55 -37.61
C TYR A 126 5.36 -14.10 -37.69
N GLN A 127 5.07 -13.40 -38.80
CA GLN A 127 5.33 -11.95 -38.93
C GLN A 127 4.52 -11.12 -37.93
N GLY A 128 3.33 -11.58 -37.52
CA GLY A 128 2.55 -11.00 -36.44
C GLY A 128 3.24 -11.12 -35.09
N TYR A 129 3.87 -12.27 -34.78
CA TYR A 129 4.67 -12.46 -33.58
C TYR A 129 5.99 -11.66 -33.61
N ASP A 130 6.69 -11.60 -34.74
CA ASP A 130 7.90 -10.77 -34.89
C ASP A 130 7.59 -9.28 -34.72
N ALA A 131 6.53 -8.79 -35.37
CA ALA A 131 6.05 -7.41 -35.21
C ALA A 131 5.56 -7.13 -33.77
N PHE A 132 4.97 -8.13 -33.09
CA PHE A 132 4.62 -8.00 -31.68
C PHE A 132 5.89 -7.89 -30.81
N SER A 133 6.83 -8.82 -30.92
CA SER A 133 8.08 -8.85 -30.14
C SER A 133 8.90 -7.57 -30.36
N GLY A 134 9.09 -7.20 -31.63
CA GLY A 134 9.80 -5.98 -32.03
C GLY A 134 9.13 -4.69 -31.56
N ALA A 135 7.82 -4.66 -31.36
CA ALA A 135 7.11 -3.51 -30.77
C ALA A 135 7.09 -3.56 -29.23
N TRP A 136 6.93 -4.75 -28.64
CA TRP A 136 6.86 -4.98 -27.20
C TRP A 136 8.14 -4.57 -26.49
N ASN A 137 9.29 -4.97 -27.06
CA ASN A 137 10.61 -4.65 -26.51
C ASN A 137 10.99 -3.16 -26.65
N ARG A 138 10.25 -2.39 -27.45
CA ARG A 138 10.38 -0.92 -27.57
C ARG A 138 9.47 -0.14 -26.60
N LEU A 139 8.58 -0.79 -25.85
CA LEU A 139 7.66 -0.12 -24.92
C LEU A 139 8.24 -0.03 -23.50
N PRO A 140 8.30 1.17 -22.88
CA PRO A 140 8.71 1.32 -21.48
C PRO A 140 7.83 0.49 -20.53
N LEU A 141 8.43 -0.05 -19.46
CA LEU A 141 7.72 -0.93 -18.52
C LEU A 141 6.48 -0.27 -17.90
N LEU A 142 6.56 1.03 -17.63
CA LEU A 142 5.49 1.88 -17.07
C LEU A 142 4.36 2.20 -18.08
N ALA A 143 4.54 1.96 -19.38
CA ALA A 143 3.55 2.25 -20.42
C ALA A 143 2.44 1.18 -20.48
N GLN A 144 1.88 0.80 -19.32
CA GLN A 144 1.00 -0.36 -19.11
C GLN A 144 -0.15 -0.44 -20.14
N ARG A 145 -0.83 0.67 -20.41
CA ARG A 145 -1.91 0.72 -21.41
C ARG A 145 -1.43 0.44 -22.83
N ALA A 146 -0.30 1.03 -23.25
CA ALA A 146 0.26 0.79 -24.58
C ALA A 146 0.76 -0.66 -24.72
N ARG A 147 1.23 -1.28 -23.63
CA ARG A 147 1.57 -2.70 -23.58
C ARG A 147 0.32 -3.58 -23.72
N HIS A 148 -0.74 -3.30 -22.96
CA HIS A 148 -2.00 -4.06 -23.06
C HIS A 148 -2.61 -3.98 -24.47
N GLU A 149 -2.60 -2.80 -25.09
CA GLU A 149 -3.09 -2.58 -26.47
C GLU A 149 -2.22 -3.25 -27.57
N ARG A 150 -1.08 -3.86 -27.21
CA ARG A 150 -0.34 -4.81 -28.07
C ARG A 150 -0.65 -6.27 -27.75
N LEU A 151 -0.84 -6.63 -26.47
CA LEU A 151 -1.25 -7.97 -26.07
C LEU A 151 -2.59 -8.39 -26.69
N SER A 152 -3.51 -7.45 -26.89
CA SER A 152 -4.84 -7.69 -27.48
C SER A 152 -4.83 -8.33 -28.89
N ALA A 153 -3.68 -8.39 -29.57
CA ALA A 153 -3.53 -9.03 -30.87
C ALA A 153 -3.15 -10.52 -30.78
N LEU A 154 -2.53 -10.96 -29.67
CA LEU A 154 -2.05 -12.33 -29.51
C LEU A 154 -3.16 -13.39 -29.51
N PRO A 155 -4.33 -13.21 -28.86
CA PRO A 155 -5.43 -14.17 -28.93
C PRO A 155 -5.89 -14.51 -30.35
N LEU A 156 -5.85 -13.53 -31.25
CA LEU A 156 -6.23 -13.73 -32.65
C LEU A 156 -5.14 -14.49 -33.43
N LEU A 157 -3.86 -14.18 -33.19
CA LEU A 157 -2.74 -14.91 -33.80
C LEU A 157 -2.72 -16.38 -33.33
N GLN A 158 -2.80 -16.61 -32.03
CA GLN A 158 -2.83 -17.95 -31.43
C GLN A 158 -4.05 -18.78 -31.89
N GLY A 159 -5.24 -18.16 -31.96
CA GLY A 159 -6.44 -18.83 -32.45
C GLY A 159 -6.40 -19.19 -33.96
N LEU A 160 -5.63 -18.45 -34.76
CA LEU A 160 -5.37 -18.79 -36.16
C LEU A 160 -4.29 -19.86 -36.30
N GLU A 161 -3.23 -19.80 -35.49
CA GLU A 161 -2.15 -20.79 -35.48
C GLU A 161 -2.66 -22.17 -35.06
N GLN A 162 -3.37 -22.26 -33.93
CA GLN A 162 -3.98 -23.50 -33.46
C GLN A 162 -4.97 -24.09 -34.48
N PHE A 163 -5.68 -23.27 -35.26
CA PHE A 163 -6.56 -23.75 -36.33
C PHE A 163 -5.78 -24.40 -37.49
N LEU A 164 -4.56 -23.93 -37.79
CA LEU A 164 -3.71 -24.51 -38.83
C LEU A 164 -3.07 -25.84 -38.37
N GLU A 165 -2.86 -26.00 -37.06
CA GLU A 165 -2.25 -27.21 -36.46
C GLU A 165 -3.30 -28.28 -36.12
N THR A 166 -4.41 -27.92 -35.48
CA THR A 166 -5.54 -28.82 -35.16
C THR A 166 -6.87 -28.30 -35.72
N PRO A 167 -7.13 -28.49 -37.04
CA PRO A 167 -8.35 -27.99 -37.69
C PRO A 167 -9.66 -28.49 -37.10
N GLU A 168 -9.66 -29.63 -36.39
CA GLU A 168 -10.85 -30.26 -35.81
C GLU A 168 -11.13 -29.84 -34.36
N GLU A 169 -10.14 -29.33 -33.61
CA GLU A 169 -10.31 -29.02 -32.18
C GLU A 169 -10.93 -27.64 -31.90
N THR A 170 -11.83 -27.59 -30.93
CA THR A 170 -12.47 -26.36 -30.43
C THR A 170 -11.96 -25.99 -29.03
N GLN A 171 -10.63 -25.86 -28.90
CA GLN A 171 -10.01 -25.38 -27.67
C GLN A 171 -10.30 -23.89 -27.39
N LYS A 172 -10.24 -23.50 -26.11
CA LYS A 172 -10.41 -22.13 -25.65
C LYS A 172 -9.07 -21.38 -25.70
N GLY A 173 -8.82 -20.68 -26.81
CA GLY A 173 -7.74 -19.69 -26.87
C GLY A 173 -7.86 -18.62 -25.78
N ALA A 174 -6.76 -17.93 -25.47
CA ALA A 174 -6.68 -16.96 -24.38
C ALA A 174 -7.75 -15.86 -24.51
N ALA A 175 -8.67 -15.76 -23.54
CA ALA A 175 -9.80 -14.84 -23.63
C ALA A 175 -9.39 -13.37 -23.46
N LEU A 176 -9.93 -12.49 -24.30
CA LEU A 176 -9.79 -11.03 -24.16
C LEU A 176 -10.34 -10.56 -22.80
N SER A 177 -9.65 -9.57 -22.22
CA SER A 177 -9.99 -9.00 -20.92
C SER A 177 -11.22 -8.09 -21.01
N LEU A 178 -12.32 -8.52 -20.38
CA LEU A 178 -13.56 -7.75 -20.17
C LEU A 178 -13.35 -6.33 -19.61
N GLN A 179 -12.24 -6.11 -18.89
CA GLN A 179 -11.88 -4.84 -18.28
C GLN A 179 -10.93 -4.02 -19.17
N HIS A 180 -9.91 -4.65 -19.75
CA HIS A 180 -8.77 -3.91 -20.31
C HIS A 180 -8.76 -3.84 -21.86
N ASP A 181 -9.43 -4.76 -22.56
CA ASP A 181 -9.38 -4.83 -24.03
C ASP A 181 -10.43 -3.93 -24.71
N ARG A 182 -9.95 -2.98 -25.52
CA ARG A 182 -10.81 -2.05 -26.29
C ARG A 182 -11.82 -2.83 -27.16
N PHE A 183 -13.01 -2.24 -27.36
CA PHE A 183 -14.07 -2.81 -28.21
C PHE A 183 -13.58 -3.27 -29.60
N SER A 184 -12.67 -2.52 -30.25
CA SER A 184 -12.14 -2.93 -31.55
C SER A 184 -11.33 -4.23 -31.53
N ALA A 185 -10.74 -4.64 -30.39
CA ALA A 185 -10.05 -5.93 -30.27
C ALA A 185 -11.06 -7.09 -30.23
N TRP A 186 -12.21 -6.88 -29.56
CA TRP A 186 -13.34 -7.81 -29.60
C TRP A 186 -13.93 -7.97 -31.00
N VAL A 187 -14.00 -6.87 -31.79
CA VAL A 187 -14.40 -6.93 -33.20
C VAL A 187 -13.40 -7.74 -34.03
N ASP A 188 -12.11 -7.45 -33.91
CA ASP A 188 -11.06 -8.15 -34.68
C ASP A 188 -11.01 -9.65 -34.34
N HIS A 189 -11.14 -10.01 -33.06
CA HIS A 189 -11.25 -11.41 -32.63
C HIS A 189 -12.54 -12.08 -33.14
N ALA A 190 -13.69 -11.38 -33.12
CA ALA A 190 -14.94 -11.90 -33.66
C ALA A 190 -14.88 -12.13 -35.18
N PHE A 191 -14.15 -11.30 -35.93
CA PHE A 191 -13.88 -11.55 -37.35
C PHE A 191 -13.08 -12.86 -37.56
N GLY A 192 -12.04 -13.09 -36.77
CA GLY A 192 -11.30 -14.35 -36.77
C GLY A 192 -12.21 -15.56 -36.51
N GLN A 193 -12.95 -15.53 -35.39
CA GLN A 193 -13.88 -16.60 -35.03
C GLN A 193 -14.92 -16.87 -36.13
N VAL A 194 -15.57 -15.83 -36.69
CA VAL A 194 -16.54 -15.99 -37.79
C VAL A 194 -15.90 -16.59 -39.05
N ALA A 195 -14.66 -16.22 -39.39
CA ALA A 195 -13.96 -16.82 -40.53
C ALA A 195 -13.65 -18.32 -40.30
N LEU A 196 -13.11 -18.67 -39.15
CA LEU A 196 -12.74 -20.05 -38.81
C LEU A 196 -13.98 -20.96 -38.69
N CYS A 197 -15.07 -20.48 -38.09
CA CYS A 197 -16.34 -21.21 -38.03
C CYS A 197 -16.90 -21.50 -39.43
N ARG A 198 -16.83 -20.53 -40.36
CA ARG A 198 -17.26 -20.71 -41.76
C ARG A 198 -16.39 -21.71 -42.52
N LEU A 199 -15.09 -21.79 -42.22
CA LEU A 199 -14.19 -22.78 -42.82
C LEU A 199 -14.49 -24.20 -42.33
N ARG A 200 -14.82 -24.37 -41.05
CA ARG A 200 -15.31 -25.63 -40.44
C ARG A 200 -16.73 -26.01 -40.86
N GLY A 201 -17.52 -25.05 -41.34
CA GLY A 201 -18.96 -25.23 -41.57
C GLY A 201 -19.82 -25.19 -40.29
N ASP A 202 -19.23 -24.79 -39.16
CA ASP A 202 -19.91 -24.73 -37.86
C ASP A 202 -20.76 -23.47 -37.73
N GLY A 203 -22.01 -23.58 -38.17
CA GLY A 203 -23.02 -22.52 -38.00
C GLY A 203 -23.45 -22.27 -36.55
N GLN A 204 -23.13 -23.15 -35.59
CA GLN A 204 -23.45 -23.00 -34.17
C GLN A 204 -22.38 -22.15 -33.46
N ALA A 205 -21.10 -22.41 -33.71
CA ALA A 205 -20.03 -21.52 -33.26
C ALA A 205 -20.12 -20.15 -33.95
N GLU A 206 -20.47 -20.08 -35.25
CA GLU A 206 -20.68 -18.80 -35.94
C GLU A 206 -21.85 -18.00 -35.32
N ALA A 207 -22.96 -18.67 -34.96
CA ALA A 207 -24.08 -18.04 -34.24
C ALA A 207 -23.64 -17.52 -32.86
N THR A 208 -22.84 -18.29 -32.13
CA THR A 208 -22.31 -17.92 -30.81
C THR A 208 -21.42 -16.68 -30.89
N ALA A 209 -20.58 -16.56 -31.93
CA ALA A 209 -19.75 -15.39 -32.17
C ALA A 209 -20.57 -14.11 -32.43
N TYR A 210 -21.68 -14.18 -33.19
CA TYR A 210 -22.58 -13.03 -33.36
C TYR A 210 -23.31 -12.66 -32.06
N ALA A 211 -23.77 -13.64 -31.28
CA ALA A 211 -24.41 -13.37 -29.99
C ALA A 211 -23.47 -12.63 -29.03
N GLU A 212 -22.21 -13.07 -28.93
CA GLU A 212 -21.19 -12.41 -28.12
C GLU A 212 -20.84 -11.00 -28.61
N LEU A 213 -20.61 -10.83 -29.93
CA LEU A 213 -20.33 -9.50 -30.47
C LEU A 213 -21.52 -8.53 -30.30
N GLY A 214 -22.76 -9.04 -30.46
CA GLY A 214 -23.97 -8.25 -30.18
C GLY A 214 -24.09 -7.86 -28.71
N ARG A 215 -23.72 -8.73 -27.76
CA ARG A 215 -23.62 -8.41 -26.33
C ARG A 215 -22.61 -7.29 -26.05
N ARG A 216 -21.41 -7.37 -26.64
CA ARG A 216 -20.40 -6.28 -26.57
C ARG A 216 -20.95 -4.95 -27.13
N CYS A 217 -21.73 -5.00 -28.21
CA CYS A 217 -22.39 -3.81 -28.75
C CYS A 217 -23.43 -3.20 -27.80
N MET A 218 -24.16 -4.01 -27.02
CA MET A 218 -25.08 -3.50 -25.98
C MET A 218 -24.34 -2.81 -24.83
N GLU A 219 -23.25 -3.41 -24.35
CA GLU A 219 -22.38 -2.81 -23.30
C GLU A 219 -21.77 -1.47 -23.77
N ALA A 220 -21.42 -1.38 -25.05
CA ALA A 220 -20.97 -0.15 -25.73
C ALA A 220 -22.12 0.82 -26.12
N ARG A 221 -23.38 0.50 -25.79
CA ARG A 221 -24.61 1.24 -26.14
C ARG A 221 -24.87 1.40 -27.65
N ASN A 222 -24.20 0.63 -28.49
CA ASN A 222 -24.44 0.54 -29.93
C ASN A 222 -25.60 -0.44 -30.21
N PHE A 223 -26.82 -0.06 -29.83
CA PHE A 223 -28.01 -0.91 -29.96
C PHE A 223 -28.36 -1.28 -31.40
N GLN A 224 -28.03 -0.42 -32.37
CA GLN A 224 -28.23 -0.71 -33.80
C GLN A 224 -27.38 -1.91 -34.24
N ALA A 225 -26.07 -1.86 -34.02
CA ALA A 225 -25.19 -2.96 -34.39
C ALA A 225 -25.46 -4.23 -33.56
N ALA A 226 -25.85 -4.08 -32.29
CA ALA A 226 -26.32 -5.21 -31.47
C ALA A 226 -27.54 -5.91 -32.12
N GLN A 227 -28.53 -5.13 -32.58
CA GLN A 227 -29.71 -5.67 -33.26
C GLN A 227 -29.35 -6.36 -34.58
N ASP A 228 -28.41 -5.81 -35.34
CA ASP A 228 -27.93 -6.42 -36.58
C ASP A 228 -27.11 -7.70 -36.36
N MET A 229 -26.31 -7.79 -35.28
CA MET A 229 -25.67 -9.05 -34.88
C MET A 229 -26.70 -10.11 -34.44
N MET A 230 -27.74 -9.74 -33.68
CA MET A 230 -28.80 -10.67 -33.27
C MET A 230 -29.63 -11.16 -34.48
N ARG A 231 -29.87 -10.31 -35.49
CA ARG A 231 -30.47 -10.72 -36.78
C ARG A 231 -29.60 -11.76 -37.51
N ARG A 232 -28.27 -11.57 -37.53
CA ARG A 232 -27.30 -12.49 -38.15
C ARG A 232 -27.22 -13.84 -37.42
N CYS A 233 -27.29 -13.84 -36.09
CA CYS A 233 -27.40 -15.04 -35.28
C CYS A 233 -28.65 -15.88 -35.65
N LEU A 234 -29.82 -15.23 -35.76
CA LEU A 234 -31.08 -15.90 -36.17
C LEU A 234 -30.99 -16.54 -37.56
N GLN A 235 -30.31 -15.90 -38.51
CA GLN A 235 -30.14 -16.42 -39.87
C GLN A 235 -29.33 -17.73 -39.94
N LYS A 236 -28.47 -18.02 -38.96
CA LYS A 236 -27.71 -19.29 -38.86
C LYS A 236 -28.54 -20.44 -38.29
N ARG A 237 -29.73 -20.15 -37.77
CA ARG A 237 -30.91 -21.04 -37.71
C ARG A 237 -30.77 -22.39 -36.97
N LYS A 238 -29.85 -22.51 -36.01
CA LYS A 238 -29.75 -23.67 -35.09
C LYS A 238 -29.65 -23.32 -33.58
N PHE A 239 -29.97 -22.09 -33.18
CA PHE A 239 -29.90 -21.68 -31.77
C PHE A 239 -31.22 -21.13 -31.21
N GLN A 240 -31.72 -21.76 -30.13
CA GLN A 240 -32.78 -21.28 -29.23
C GLN A 240 -32.38 -21.56 -27.76
N ASP A 241 -31.08 -21.44 -27.47
CA ASP A 241 -30.54 -21.53 -26.10
C ASP A 241 -30.92 -20.29 -25.27
N TYR A 242 -31.06 -20.45 -23.96
CA TYR A 242 -31.46 -19.38 -23.03
C TYR A 242 -30.54 -18.16 -23.12
N ARG A 243 -29.25 -18.37 -23.46
CA ARG A 243 -28.25 -17.30 -23.63
C ARG A 243 -28.58 -16.37 -24.79
N PHE A 244 -29.09 -16.91 -25.89
CA PHE A 244 -29.53 -16.08 -27.02
C PHE A 244 -30.81 -15.32 -26.65
N PHE A 245 -31.73 -15.96 -25.94
CA PHE A 245 -32.98 -15.35 -25.49
C PHE A 245 -32.76 -14.19 -24.50
N ASP A 246 -31.88 -14.36 -23.50
CA ASP A 246 -31.54 -13.28 -22.55
C ASP A 246 -30.93 -12.08 -23.28
N ASN A 247 -29.96 -12.29 -24.19
CA ASN A 247 -29.35 -11.23 -24.98
C ASN A 247 -30.39 -10.44 -25.83
N VAL A 248 -31.35 -11.11 -26.45
CA VAL A 248 -32.40 -10.45 -27.25
C VAL A 248 -33.39 -9.67 -26.37
N LEU A 249 -33.70 -10.17 -25.18
CA LEU A 249 -34.57 -9.47 -24.23
C LEU A 249 -33.87 -8.29 -23.56
N GLU A 250 -32.60 -8.43 -23.19
CA GLU A 250 -31.76 -7.35 -22.67
C GLU A 250 -31.66 -6.21 -23.70
N LEU A 251 -31.47 -6.52 -24.99
CA LEU A 251 -31.53 -5.54 -26.07
C LEU A 251 -32.87 -4.77 -26.07
N LYS A 252 -34.01 -5.48 -25.98
CA LYS A 252 -35.33 -4.84 -26.00
C LYS A 252 -35.66 -4.07 -24.72
N LEU A 253 -35.17 -4.51 -23.58
CA LEU A 253 -35.22 -3.75 -22.32
C LEU A 253 -34.40 -2.46 -22.43
N CYS A 254 -33.16 -2.53 -22.92
CA CYS A 254 -32.30 -1.36 -23.13
C CYS A 254 -32.86 -0.36 -24.15
N GLN A 255 -33.43 -0.84 -25.27
CA GLN A 255 -34.05 0.01 -26.29
C GLN A 255 -35.39 0.64 -25.86
N LYS A 256 -36.02 0.15 -24.77
CA LYS A 256 -37.37 0.55 -24.32
C LYS A 256 -38.47 0.40 -25.38
N GLU A 257 -38.27 -0.47 -26.37
CA GLU A 257 -39.19 -0.62 -27.53
C GLU A 257 -40.51 -1.34 -27.21
N LYS A 258 -40.58 -2.08 -26.10
CA LYS A 258 -41.75 -2.89 -25.71
C LYS A 258 -42.05 -2.76 -24.22
N GLN A 259 -43.33 -2.89 -23.89
CA GLN A 259 -43.80 -3.02 -22.51
C GLN A 259 -43.28 -4.34 -21.91
N CYS A 260 -42.84 -4.29 -20.65
CA CYS A 260 -42.34 -5.45 -19.92
C CYS A 260 -43.40 -6.55 -19.79
N LEU A 261 -44.69 -6.21 -19.73
CA LEU A 261 -45.80 -7.17 -19.68
C LEU A 261 -45.84 -8.07 -20.93
N GLU A 262 -45.64 -7.53 -22.13
CA GLU A 262 -45.53 -8.34 -23.35
C GLU A 262 -44.34 -9.30 -23.28
N LEU A 263 -43.17 -8.80 -22.87
CA LEU A 263 -41.94 -9.58 -22.78
C LEU A 263 -42.06 -10.71 -21.75
N CYS A 264 -42.73 -10.46 -20.62
CA CYS A 264 -43.10 -11.49 -19.64
C CYS A 264 -43.99 -12.59 -20.24
N SER A 265 -44.95 -12.24 -21.12
CA SER A 265 -45.78 -13.25 -21.80
C SER A 265 -44.97 -14.15 -22.74
N VAL A 266 -43.96 -13.60 -23.42
CA VAL A 266 -43.04 -14.38 -24.28
C VAL A 266 -42.16 -15.27 -23.42
N ALA A 267 -41.55 -14.75 -22.36
CA ALA A 267 -40.70 -15.53 -21.45
C ALA A 267 -41.47 -16.71 -20.79
N ARG A 268 -42.73 -16.50 -20.38
CA ARG A 268 -43.61 -17.57 -19.86
C ARG A 268 -43.89 -18.64 -20.92
N LYS A 269 -44.09 -18.25 -22.19
CA LYS A 269 -44.34 -19.19 -23.31
C LYS A 269 -43.11 -20.00 -23.70
N GLU A 270 -41.91 -19.42 -23.60
CA GLU A 270 -40.66 -20.15 -23.84
C GLU A 270 -40.33 -21.10 -22.68
N LEU A 271 -40.46 -20.64 -21.42
CA LEU A 271 -40.30 -21.47 -20.21
C LEU A 271 -41.15 -22.75 -20.28
N GLY A 272 -42.41 -22.64 -20.70
CA GLY A 272 -43.35 -23.78 -20.83
C GLY A 272 -42.99 -24.83 -21.89
N LYS A 273 -41.88 -24.68 -22.63
CA LYS A 273 -41.35 -25.70 -23.55
C LYS A 273 -40.32 -26.62 -22.90
N HIS A 274 -39.75 -26.23 -21.76
CA HIS A 274 -38.64 -26.91 -21.12
C HIS A 274 -39.09 -27.66 -19.86
N GLN A 275 -38.31 -28.68 -19.48
CA GLN A 275 -38.57 -29.51 -18.29
C GLN A 275 -37.31 -29.72 -17.43
N ASP A 276 -36.10 -29.50 -17.96
CA ASP A 276 -34.88 -29.62 -17.14
C ASP A 276 -34.77 -28.43 -16.17
N PRO A 277 -34.32 -28.65 -14.91
CA PRO A 277 -34.37 -27.58 -13.92
C PRO A 277 -33.40 -26.43 -14.17
N GLU A 278 -32.25 -26.64 -14.82
CA GLU A 278 -31.33 -25.54 -15.07
C GLU A 278 -31.90 -24.59 -16.14
N THR A 279 -32.35 -25.10 -17.29
CA THR A 279 -32.97 -24.26 -18.32
C THR A 279 -34.23 -23.56 -17.80
N CYS A 280 -35.05 -24.27 -17.00
CA CYS A 280 -36.20 -23.66 -16.31
C CYS A 280 -35.77 -22.54 -15.34
N LEU A 281 -34.69 -22.74 -14.56
CA LEU A 281 -34.11 -21.69 -13.73
C LEU A 281 -33.65 -20.49 -14.58
N ARG A 282 -32.93 -20.72 -15.69
CA ARG A 282 -32.45 -19.64 -16.58
C ARG A 282 -33.61 -18.81 -17.13
N TYR A 283 -34.64 -19.44 -17.71
CA TYR A 283 -35.83 -18.72 -18.22
C TYR A 283 -36.63 -18.04 -17.11
N THR A 284 -36.69 -18.60 -15.90
CA THR A 284 -37.41 -17.99 -14.77
C THR A 284 -36.64 -16.78 -14.20
N LEU A 285 -35.30 -16.83 -14.16
CA LEU A 285 -34.46 -15.66 -13.84
C LEU A 285 -34.57 -14.55 -14.89
N ILE A 286 -34.74 -14.90 -16.17
CA ILE A 286 -35.01 -13.95 -17.26
C ILE A 286 -36.40 -13.31 -17.08
N LEU A 287 -37.43 -14.09 -16.74
CA LEU A 287 -38.76 -13.57 -16.40
C LEU A 287 -38.71 -12.58 -15.23
N ALA A 288 -37.96 -12.92 -14.16
CA ALA A 288 -37.73 -12.03 -13.03
C ALA A 288 -37.01 -10.72 -13.42
N LYS A 289 -35.99 -10.80 -14.30
CA LYS A 289 -35.25 -9.65 -14.85
C LYS A 289 -36.18 -8.68 -15.60
N ILE A 290 -37.10 -9.20 -16.43
CA ILE A 290 -38.12 -8.39 -17.11
C ILE A 290 -39.10 -7.77 -16.11
N ALA A 291 -39.64 -8.56 -15.19
CA ALA A 291 -40.66 -8.10 -14.24
C ALA A 291 -40.10 -7.03 -13.27
N LYS A 292 -38.84 -7.19 -12.80
CA LYS A 292 -38.12 -6.15 -12.04
C LYS A 292 -38.00 -4.86 -12.84
N ALA A 293 -37.59 -4.93 -14.11
CA ALA A 293 -37.51 -3.77 -14.99
C ALA A 293 -38.88 -3.12 -15.26
N GLY A 294 -39.97 -3.90 -15.28
CA GLY A 294 -41.35 -3.38 -15.36
C GLY A 294 -41.74 -2.60 -14.10
N TRP A 295 -41.46 -3.14 -12.91
CA TRP A 295 -41.68 -2.46 -11.63
C TRP A 295 -40.77 -1.23 -11.41
N GLU A 296 -39.57 -1.23 -11.96
CA GLU A 296 -38.68 -0.05 -11.99
C GLU A 296 -39.20 1.07 -12.90
N ARG A 297 -40.07 0.76 -13.86
CA ARG A 297 -40.73 1.72 -14.75
C ARG A 297 -42.17 2.07 -14.35
N SER A 298 -42.66 1.49 -13.25
CA SER A 298 -44.06 1.54 -12.84
C SER A 298 -45.04 0.96 -13.88
N GLU A 299 -44.58 0.07 -14.76
CA GLU A 299 -45.41 -0.70 -15.70
C GLU A 299 -46.09 -1.91 -15.03
N MET A 300 -45.54 -2.40 -13.91
CA MET A 300 -45.93 -3.66 -13.27
C MET A 300 -45.83 -3.59 -11.73
N ASN A 301 -46.59 -4.44 -11.03
CA ASN A 301 -46.51 -4.62 -9.57
C ASN A 301 -45.27 -5.47 -9.20
N HIS A 302 -44.61 -5.20 -8.06
CA HIS A 302 -43.47 -5.99 -7.57
C HIS A 302 -43.81 -7.48 -7.38
N GLN A 303 -45.07 -7.80 -7.08
CA GLN A 303 -45.53 -9.17 -6.87
C GLN A 303 -45.26 -10.09 -8.08
N GLU A 304 -45.29 -9.60 -9.33
CA GLU A 304 -44.96 -10.44 -10.49
C GLU A 304 -43.47 -10.83 -10.53
N ALA A 305 -42.57 -9.91 -10.15
CA ALA A 305 -41.15 -10.20 -10.01
C ALA A 305 -40.87 -11.06 -8.78
N TRP A 306 -41.61 -10.85 -7.69
CA TRP A 306 -41.49 -11.62 -6.46
C TRP A 306 -41.83 -13.10 -6.66
N GLN A 307 -42.96 -13.39 -7.29
CA GLN A 307 -43.35 -14.76 -7.60
C GLN A 307 -42.39 -15.42 -8.60
N ALA A 308 -41.90 -14.68 -9.61
CA ALA A 308 -40.87 -15.20 -10.51
C ALA A 308 -39.57 -15.59 -9.76
N LEU A 309 -39.09 -14.77 -8.82
CA LEU A 309 -37.91 -15.09 -8.01
C LEU A 309 -38.15 -16.26 -7.04
N LYS A 310 -39.35 -16.41 -6.47
CA LYS A 310 -39.73 -17.60 -5.68
C LYS A 310 -39.74 -18.87 -6.52
N SER A 311 -40.32 -18.84 -7.73
CA SER A 311 -40.27 -19.97 -8.67
C SER A 311 -38.83 -20.29 -9.07
N ALA A 312 -37.98 -19.28 -9.29
CA ALA A 312 -36.56 -19.49 -9.57
C ALA A 312 -35.87 -20.22 -8.42
N ARG A 313 -36.13 -19.86 -7.15
CA ARG A 313 -35.58 -20.57 -5.98
C ARG A 313 -35.90 -22.07 -6.01
N GLY A 314 -37.17 -22.42 -6.25
CA GLY A 314 -37.61 -23.82 -6.33
C GLY A 314 -36.93 -24.65 -7.42
N PHE A 315 -36.61 -24.05 -8.58
CA PHE A 315 -35.76 -24.72 -9.58
C PHE A 315 -34.30 -24.81 -9.12
N ALA A 316 -33.78 -23.75 -8.50
CA ALA A 316 -32.38 -23.68 -8.05
C ALA A 316 -32.04 -24.73 -6.99
N GLU A 317 -32.99 -25.11 -6.12
CA GLU A 317 -32.84 -26.18 -5.13
C GLU A 317 -32.40 -27.53 -5.75
N SER A 318 -32.68 -27.76 -7.04
CA SER A 318 -32.22 -28.93 -7.82
C SER A 318 -31.03 -28.66 -8.76
N CYS A 319 -30.49 -27.44 -8.74
CA CYS A 319 -29.31 -27.00 -9.50
C CYS A 319 -28.05 -26.97 -8.61
N SER A 320 -26.90 -26.60 -9.19
CA SER A 320 -25.64 -26.48 -8.45
C SER A 320 -25.68 -25.40 -7.36
N THR A 321 -24.88 -25.57 -6.30
CA THR A 321 -24.73 -24.63 -5.17
C THR A 321 -24.37 -23.22 -5.61
N ALA A 322 -23.65 -23.07 -6.73
CA ALA A 322 -23.34 -21.80 -7.35
C ALA A 322 -24.60 -21.05 -7.82
N GLU A 323 -25.54 -21.75 -8.46
CA GLU A 323 -26.79 -21.17 -8.95
C GLU A 323 -27.83 -20.97 -7.83
N GLN A 324 -27.80 -21.83 -6.80
CA GLN A 324 -28.53 -21.61 -5.54
C GLN A 324 -28.09 -20.30 -4.88
N SER A 325 -26.78 -20.12 -4.65
CA SER A 325 -26.22 -18.88 -4.06
C SER A 325 -26.61 -17.63 -4.86
N LYS A 326 -26.46 -17.65 -6.20
CA LYS A 326 -26.89 -16.54 -7.09
C LYS A 326 -28.39 -16.24 -6.99
N THR A 327 -29.22 -17.27 -6.89
CA THR A 327 -30.69 -17.10 -6.85
C THR A 327 -31.16 -16.57 -5.51
N HIS A 328 -30.59 -17.05 -4.41
CA HIS A 328 -30.84 -16.52 -3.06
C HIS A 328 -30.35 -15.05 -2.91
N ALA A 329 -29.18 -14.71 -3.46
CA ALA A 329 -28.68 -13.33 -3.46
C ALA A 329 -29.61 -12.38 -4.25
N LYS A 330 -30.10 -12.79 -5.43
CA LYS A 330 -31.06 -12.01 -6.24
C LYS A 330 -32.43 -11.85 -5.57
N LEU A 331 -32.90 -12.90 -4.87
CA LEU A 331 -34.15 -12.83 -4.07
C LEU A 331 -34.01 -11.79 -2.95
N ALA A 332 -32.90 -11.80 -2.22
CA ALA A 332 -32.62 -10.83 -1.16
C ALA A 332 -32.38 -9.40 -1.69
N GLU A 333 -31.70 -9.24 -2.83
CA GLU A 333 -31.58 -7.94 -3.51
C GLU A 333 -32.95 -7.34 -3.79
N PHE A 334 -33.85 -8.12 -4.41
CA PHE A 334 -35.16 -7.63 -4.79
C PHE A 334 -36.04 -7.31 -3.58
N ALA A 335 -36.02 -8.17 -2.54
CA ALA A 335 -36.74 -7.93 -1.30
C ALA A 335 -36.28 -6.62 -0.62
N ASP A 336 -34.97 -6.37 -0.54
CA ASP A 336 -34.44 -5.12 0.02
C ASP A 336 -34.82 -3.91 -0.83
N ALA A 337 -34.82 -4.04 -2.17
CA ALA A 337 -35.23 -2.98 -3.08
C ALA A 337 -36.71 -2.60 -2.92
N VAL A 338 -37.61 -3.57 -2.67
CA VAL A 338 -39.03 -3.29 -2.38
C VAL A 338 -39.16 -2.60 -1.02
N LEU A 339 -38.58 -3.18 0.04
CA LEU A 339 -38.63 -2.62 1.40
C LEU A 339 -38.10 -1.16 1.44
N ARG A 340 -37.03 -0.84 0.70
CA ARG A 340 -36.50 0.54 0.60
C ARG A 340 -37.40 1.53 -0.13
N ARG A 341 -38.30 1.09 -1.00
CA ARG A 341 -39.33 1.98 -1.55
C ARG A 341 -40.46 2.21 -0.53
N GLU A 342 -40.78 1.20 0.26
CA GLU A 342 -41.84 1.27 1.28
C GLU A 342 -41.40 2.01 2.56
N GLU A 343 -40.11 2.22 2.80
CA GLU A 343 -39.59 3.09 3.86
C GLU A 343 -40.19 4.51 3.82
N ALA A 344 -40.47 5.04 2.63
CA ALA A 344 -41.11 6.36 2.46
C ALA A 344 -42.57 6.39 2.93
N SER A 345 -43.26 5.25 2.93
CA SER A 345 -44.60 5.05 3.51
C SER A 345 -44.59 4.56 4.96
N GLY A 346 -43.40 4.20 5.49
CA GLY A 346 -43.22 3.58 6.80
C GLY A 346 -43.27 2.05 6.73
N LEU A 347 -42.31 1.40 7.40
CA LEU A 347 -42.30 -0.04 7.62
C LEU A 347 -43.10 -0.39 8.89
N SER A 348 -43.91 -1.45 8.84
CA SER A 348 -44.66 -1.95 9.99
C SER A 348 -44.56 -3.47 10.13
N ALA A 349 -44.18 -3.93 11.32
CA ALA A 349 -44.20 -5.34 11.69
C ALA A 349 -45.62 -5.98 11.74
N THR A 350 -46.68 -5.20 11.48
CA THR A 350 -48.05 -5.70 11.30
C THR A 350 -48.43 -5.97 9.84
N ASN A 351 -47.60 -5.56 8.87
CA ASN A 351 -47.86 -5.81 7.45
C ASN A 351 -47.29 -7.17 7.04
N VAL A 352 -48.17 -8.12 6.71
CA VAL A 352 -47.83 -9.50 6.34
C VAL A 352 -46.91 -9.56 5.12
N GLU A 353 -47.08 -8.69 4.13
CA GLU A 353 -46.25 -8.66 2.92
C GLU A 353 -44.82 -8.18 3.24
N GLN A 354 -44.68 -7.16 4.10
CA GLN A 354 -43.37 -6.71 4.58
C GLN A 354 -42.67 -7.77 5.44
N VAL A 355 -43.40 -8.50 6.29
CA VAL A 355 -42.84 -9.64 7.05
C VAL A 355 -42.32 -10.73 6.11
N GLU A 356 -43.09 -11.13 5.10
CA GLU A 356 -42.64 -12.17 4.15
C GLU A 356 -41.41 -11.73 3.33
N LEU A 357 -41.35 -10.46 2.93
CA LEU A 357 -40.17 -9.85 2.29
C LEU A 357 -38.95 -9.87 3.22
N VAL A 358 -39.10 -9.51 4.49
CA VAL A 358 -38.01 -9.53 5.49
C VAL A 358 -37.50 -10.94 5.76
N GLU A 359 -38.38 -11.91 5.99
CA GLU A 359 -37.99 -13.32 6.22
C GLU A 359 -37.28 -13.92 5.01
N SER A 360 -37.75 -13.59 3.81
CA SER A 360 -37.13 -14.04 2.55
C SER A 360 -35.79 -13.33 2.26
N LEU A 361 -35.62 -12.07 2.69
CA LEU A 361 -34.35 -11.35 2.65
C LEU A 361 -33.33 -11.98 3.60
N ILE A 362 -33.74 -12.24 4.87
CA ILE A 362 -32.89 -12.90 5.88
C ILE A 362 -32.44 -14.27 5.36
N THR A 363 -33.37 -15.09 4.88
CA THR A 363 -33.08 -16.42 4.31
C THR A 363 -32.18 -16.32 3.08
N GLY A 364 -32.46 -15.39 2.16
CA GLY A 364 -31.66 -15.17 0.96
C GLY A 364 -30.22 -14.76 1.26
N VAL A 365 -30.00 -13.85 2.22
CA VAL A 365 -28.66 -13.44 2.65
C VAL A 365 -27.90 -14.60 3.30
N LEU A 366 -28.49 -15.26 4.31
CA LEU A 366 -27.79 -16.31 5.07
C LEU A 366 -27.44 -17.52 4.19
N THR A 367 -28.37 -18.00 3.35
CA THR A 367 -28.09 -19.12 2.43
C THR A 367 -27.08 -18.75 1.34
N ALA A 368 -27.13 -17.54 0.78
CA ALA A 368 -26.17 -17.13 -0.25
C ALA A 368 -24.73 -17.01 0.28
N ILE A 369 -24.57 -16.56 1.54
CA ILE A 369 -23.29 -16.57 2.27
C ILE A 369 -22.83 -18.01 2.52
N CYS A 370 -23.69 -18.86 3.09
CA CYS A 370 -23.38 -20.27 3.40
C CYS A 370 -22.92 -21.08 2.17
N LEU A 371 -23.56 -20.88 1.01
CA LEU A 371 -23.24 -21.63 -0.22
C LEU A 371 -22.13 -20.98 -1.06
N GLY A 372 -21.73 -19.74 -0.75
CA GLY A 372 -20.80 -18.98 -1.56
C GLY A 372 -19.33 -19.40 -1.47
N GLU A 373 -18.94 -20.04 -0.36
CA GLU A 373 -17.53 -20.29 0.02
C GLU A 373 -16.83 -21.32 -0.89
N GLY A 374 -17.54 -22.32 -1.42
CA GLY A 374 -16.94 -23.43 -2.20
C GLY A 374 -17.29 -23.50 -3.69
N ALA A 375 -18.13 -22.59 -4.21
CA ALA A 375 -18.89 -22.83 -5.45
C ALA A 375 -18.52 -21.91 -6.65
N GLY A 376 -17.41 -21.18 -6.60
CA GLY A 376 -17.04 -20.23 -7.67
C GLY A 376 -18.04 -19.06 -7.84
N SER A 377 -18.83 -18.77 -6.81
CA SER A 377 -19.92 -17.78 -6.82
C SER A 377 -19.59 -16.57 -5.94
N THR A 378 -18.32 -16.14 -5.96
CA THR A 378 -17.77 -15.08 -5.11
C THR A 378 -18.56 -13.78 -5.15
N GLU A 379 -19.19 -13.47 -6.29
CA GLU A 379 -19.99 -12.25 -6.45
C GLU A 379 -21.35 -12.33 -5.75
N ALA A 380 -22.03 -13.49 -5.80
CA ALA A 380 -23.26 -13.69 -5.02
C ALA A 380 -22.99 -13.69 -3.52
N PHE A 381 -21.84 -14.24 -3.10
CA PHE A 381 -21.35 -14.14 -1.72
C PHE A 381 -21.20 -12.67 -1.31
N ARG A 382 -20.44 -11.85 -2.06
CA ARG A 382 -20.24 -10.42 -1.74
C ARG A 382 -21.58 -9.67 -1.66
N GLN A 383 -22.47 -9.86 -2.63
CA GLN A 383 -23.74 -9.17 -2.67
C GLN A 383 -24.65 -9.51 -1.47
N ALA A 384 -24.59 -10.74 -0.96
CA ALA A 384 -25.25 -11.10 0.29
C ALA A 384 -24.50 -10.56 1.52
N HIS A 385 -23.17 -10.63 1.52
CA HIS A 385 -22.30 -10.19 2.61
C HIS A 385 -22.42 -8.71 2.93
N GLU A 386 -22.44 -7.83 1.91
CA GLU A 386 -22.67 -6.38 2.06
C GLU A 386 -24.07 -6.04 2.62
N ARG A 387 -25.00 -7.01 2.63
CA ARG A 387 -26.37 -6.85 3.18
C ARG A 387 -26.53 -7.32 4.62
N LEU A 388 -25.50 -7.87 5.27
CA LEU A 388 -25.55 -8.25 6.69
C LEU A 388 -25.96 -7.08 7.63
N PRO A 389 -25.43 -5.84 7.50
CA PRO A 389 -25.89 -4.72 8.33
C PRO A 389 -27.39 -4.42 8.19
N ARG A 390 -27.94 -4.61 6.99
CA ARG A 390 -29.37 -4.43 6.71
C ARG A 390 -30.22 -5.51 7.37
N VAL A 391 -29.73 -6.74 7.48
CA VAL A 391 -30.37 -7.79 8.29
C VAL A 391 -30.42 -7.38 9.77
N PHE A 392 -29.36 -6.77 10.32
CA PHE A 392 -29.33 -6.36 11.73
C PHE A 392 -30.30 -5.20 12.03
N GLU A 393 -30.47 -4.29 11.07
CA GLU A 393 -31.46 -3.22 11.10
C GLU A 393 -32.89 -3.77 11.05
N LEU A 394 -33.21 -4.61 10.06
CA LEU A 394 -34.54 -5.18 9.91
C LEU A 394 -34.93 -6.07 11.09
N LEU A 395 -34.00 -6.81 11.71
CA LEU A 395 -34.27 -7.60 12.92
C LEU A 395 -34.58 -6.74 14.16
N ALA A 396 -34.06 -5.52 14.26
CA ALA A 396 -34.39 -4.61 15.35
C ALA A 396 -35.83 -4.07 15.25
N LEU A 397 -36.34 -3.93 14.02
CA LEU A 397 -37.71 -3.49 13.70
C LEU A 397 -38.70 -4.67 13.73
N PHE A 398 -38.43 -5.72 12.95
CA PHE A 398 -39.27 -6.90 12.75
C PHE A 398 -38.86 -8.04 13.68
N LYS A 399 -39.00 -7.82 14.99
CA LYS A 399 -38.52 -8.75 16.04
C LYS A 399 -39.07 -10.18 15.92
N GLY A 400 -40.25 -10.37 15.31
CA GLY A 400 -40.82 -11.70 15.04
C GLY A 400 -39.95 -12.56 14.12
N CYS A 401 -39.24 -11.96 13.17
CA CYS A 401 -38.38 -12.66 12.20
C CYS A 401 -37.05 -13.16 12.83
N SER A 402 -36.81 -12.89 14.12
CA SER A 402 -35.63 -13.39 14.86
C SER A 402 -35.49 -14.92 14.79
N HIS A 403 -36.61 -15.65 14.76
CA HIS A 403 -36.60 -17.11 14.68
C HIS A 403 -36.06 -17.62 13.33
N VAL A 404 -36.37 -16.94 12.23
CA VAL A 404 -35.84 -17.26 10.88
C VAL A 404 -34.34 -17.02 10.83
N PHE A 405 -33.85 -15.91 11.40
CA PHE A 405 -32.42 -15.65 11.52
C PHE A 405 -31.72 -16.72 12.36
N GLN A 406 -32.28 -17.07 13.53
CA GLN A 406 -31.70 -18.08 14.42
C GLN A 406 -31.64 -19.48 13.78
N ALA A 407 -32.65 -19.87 13.01
CA ALA A 407 -32.64 -21.13 12.26
C ALA A 407 -31.60 -21.13 11.13
N GLY A 408 -31.51 -20.03 10.35
CA GLY A 408 -30.58 -19.94 9.23
C GLY A 408 -29.11 -19.74 9.62
N VAL A 409 -28.83 -19.01 10.70
CA VAL A 409 -27.46 -18.61 11.06
C VAL A 409 -26.62 -19.76 11.61
N VAL A 410 -27.24 -20.83 12.13
CA VAL A 410 -26.53 -22.03 12.63
C VAL A 410 -25.73 -22.74 11.53
N SER A 411 -26.14 -22.61 10.27
CA SER A 411 -25.41 -23.17 9.11
C SER A 411 -24.37 -22.21 8.53
N VAL A 412 -24.31 -20.95 8.99
CA VAL A 412 -23.39 -19.93 8.45
C VAL A 412 -22.10 -19.93 9.29
N PRO A 413 -20.90 -20.00 8.67
CA PRO A 413 -19.63 -19.85 9.39
C PRO A 413 -19.57 -18.55 10.20
N ALA A 414 -18.75 -18.48 11.25
CA ALA A 414 -18.66 -17.24 12.04
C ALA A 414 -17.94 -16.10 11.29
N TRP A 415 -16.93 -16.43 10.46
CA TRP A 415 -16.02 -15.45 9.85
C TRP A 415 -16.66 -14.33 9.01
N PRO A 416 -17.79 -14.50 8.28
CA PRO A 416 -18.40 -13.40 7.52
C PRO A 416 -18.88 -12.24 8.41
N PHE A 417 -19.14 -12.49 9.69
CA PHE A 417 -19.54 -11.43 10.64
C PHE A 417 -18.38 -10.49 11.01
N LEU A 418 -17.11 -10.86 10.75
CA LEU A 418 -15.92 -10.06 11.11
C LEU A 418 -15.95 -8.62 10.56
N ARG A 419 -16.29 -8.45 9.28
CA ARG A 419 -16.30 -7.13 8.60
C ARG A 419 -17.39 -6.19 9.15
N TRP A 420 -18.45 -6.75 9.70
CA TRP A 420 -19.63 -6.04 10.21
C TRP A 420 -19.75 -6.12 11.74
N LEU A 421 -18.68 -6.55 12.41
CA LEU A 421 -18.66 -6.78 13.84
C LEU A 421 -19.00 -5.52 14.67
N PRO A 422 -18.53 -4.30 14.34
CA PRO A 422 -18.95 -3.10 15.06
C PRO A 422 -20.46 -2.82 14.94
N GLN A 423 -21.06 -3.08 13.78
CA GLN A 423 -22.50 -2.96 13.54
C GLN A 423 -23.28 -4.04 14.32
N ALA A 424 -22.81 -5.29 14.30
CA ALA A 424 -23.43 -6.39 15.04
C ALA A 424 -23.42 -6.13 16.56
N LEU A 425 -22.29 -5.66 17.11
CA LEU A 425 -22.17 -5.29 18.52
C LEU A 425 -23.05 -4.09 18.90
N ALA A 426 -23.23 -3.11 17.99
CA ALA A 426 -24.13 -1.98 18.21
C ALA A 426 -25.62 -2.40 18.22
N HIS A 427 -26.00 -3.41 17.42
CA HIS A 427 -27.38 -3.91 17.37
C HIS A 427 -27.70 -4.95 18.45
N LEU A 428 -26.69 -5.66 18.99
CA LEU A 428 -26.85 -6.75 19.95
C LEU A 428 -27.79 -6.45 21.15
N PRO A 429 -27.77 -5.26 21.80
CA PRO A 429 -28.71 -4.95 22.89
C PRO A 429 -30.19 -4.97 22.49
N ASN A 430 -30.49 -4.72 21.20
CA ASN A 430 -31.84 -4.74 20.63
C ASN A 430 -32.16 -6.03 19.86
N VAL A 431 -31.13 -6.78 19.44
CA VAL A 431 -31.23 -8.01 18.64
C VAL A 431 -30.45 -9.15 19.30
N PRO A 432 -31.02 -9.81 20.33
CA PRO A 432 -30.37 -10.93 21.03
C PRO A 432 -30.04 -12.14 20.14
N ALA A 433 -30.68 -12.24 18.96
CA ALA A 433 -30.38 -13.26 17.97
C ALA A 433 -28.92 -13.24 17.46
N LEU A 434 -28.24 -12.08 17.56
CA LEU A 434 -26.82 -11.94 17.21
C LEU A 434 -25.87 -12.60 18.23
N GLN A 435 -26.35 -13.01 19.41
CA GLN A 435 -25.50 -13.59 20.46
C GLN A 435 -24.78 -14.86 19.99
N GLY A 436 -25.46 -15.72 19.23
CA GLY A 436 -24.91 -16.98 18.69
C GLY A 436 -23.69 -16.79 17.80
N PRO A 437 -23.79 -16.11 16.63
CA PRO A 437 -22.65 -15.89 15.74
C PRO A 437 -21.52 -15.08 16.39
N LEU A 438 -21.83 -14.17 17.32
CA LEU A 438 -20.81 -13.44 18.07
C LEU A 438 -20.06 -14.31 19.10
N GLN A 439 -20.70 -15.34 19.67
CA GLN A 439 -20.02 -16.35 20.52
C GLN A 439 -19.23 -17.37 19.70
N ALA A 440 -19.65 -17.68 18.47
CA ALA A 440 -18.83 -18.44 17.53
C ALA A 440 -17.56 -17.65 17.16
N LEU A 441 -17.69 -16.36 16.81
CA LEU A 441 -16.54 -15.46 16.61
C LEU A 441 -15.61 -15.39 17.82
N ALA A 442 -16.17 -15.33 19.04
CA ALA A 442 -15.37 -15.33 20.27
C ALA A 442 -14.54 -16.62 20.46
N SER A 443 -14.98 -17.73 19.87
CA SER A 443 -14.35 -19.05 20.01
C SER A 443 -13.37 -19.35 18.86
N GLU A 444 -13.71 -18.97 17.63
CA GLU A 444 -12.88 -19.21 16.43
C GLU A 444 -11.81 -18.11 16.20
N TYR A 445 -12.15 -16.84 16.47
CA TYR A 445 -11.30 -15.68 16.13
C TYR A 445 -11.24 -14.66 17.30
N PRO A 446 -10.84 -15.08 18.51
CA PRO A 446 -10.93 -14.26 19.72
C PRO A 446 -10.26 -12.88 19.60
N GLN A 447 -9.08 -12.79 18.99
CA GLN A 447 -8.36 -11.52 18.85
C GLN A 447 -9.06 -10.53 17.89
N ALA A 448 -9.92 -11.00 16.99
CA ALA A 448 -10.77 -10.12 16.19
C ALA A 448 -11.88 -9.47 17.03
N LEU A 449 -12.42 -10.19 18.01
CA LEU A 449 -13.54 -9.73 18.84
C LEU A 449 -13.12 -8.82 19.99
N ILE A 450 -11.94 -9.04 20.59
CA ILE A 450 -11.47 -8.29 21.76
C ILE A 450 -11.56 -6.77 21.54
N TRP A 451 -11.03 -6.23 20.44
CA TRP A 451 -10.91 -4.78 20.25
C TRP A 451 -12.26 -4.07 20.06
N PRO A 452 -13.18 -4.52 19.17
CA PRO A 452 -14.49 -3.91 19.04
C PRO A 452 -15.38 -4.09 20.30
N LEU A 453 -15.18 -5.18 21.05
CA LEU A 453 -15.91 -5.42 22.31
C LEU A 453 -15.43 -4.50 23.45
N GLN A 454 -14.12 -4.21 23.56
CA GLN A 454 -13.59 -3.21 24.50
C GLN A 454 -14.25 -1.84 24.29
N LEU A 455 -14.39 -1.39 23.04
CA LEU A 455 -15.12 -0.16 22.71
C LEU A 455 -16.60 -0.24 23.11
N SER A 456 -17.28 -1.31 22.69
CA SER A 456 -18.75 -1.44 22.82
C SER A 456 -19.22 -1.60 24.27
N SER A 457 -18.33 -1.95 25.20
CA SER A 457 -18.62 -2.12 26.64
C SER A 457 -17.88 -1.14 27.56
N HIS A 458 -17.44 0.01 27.03
CA HIS A 458 -16.58 0.96 27.74
C HIS A 458 -17.20 1.63 28.99
N GLN A 459 -16.33 2.08 29.91
CA GLN A 459 -16.67 2.76 31.17
C GLN A 459 -17.18 4.19 30.98
N ASP A 460 -18.48 4.31 30.70
CA ASP A 460 -19.35 5.39 31.19
C ASP A 460 -20.73 4.83 31.61
N VAL A 461 -21.08 3.62 31.17
CA VAL A 461 -22.34 2.91 31.52
C VAL A 461 -22.12 1.88 32.66
N VAL A 462 -20.87 1.61 33.05
CA VAL A 462 -20.42 0.37 33.73
C VAL A 462 -20.90 0.14 35.19
N ALA A 463 -21.77 0.99 35.74
CA ALA A 463 -22.69 0.54 36.80
C ALA A 463 -23.60 -0.61 36.31
N GLN A 464 -23.83 -0.67 34.99
CA GLN A 464 -24.35 -1.82 34.25
C GLN A 464 -23.42 -2.10 33.07
N ARG A 465 -22.56 -3.13 33.18
CA ARG A 465 -22.15 -3.85 31.96
C ARG A 465 -23.45 -4.34 31.32
N GLY A 466 -23.82 -3.82 30.14
CA GLY A 466 -25.07 -4.21 29.47
C GLY A 466 -25.15 -5.73 29.39
N SER A 467 -26.23 -6.32 29.91
CA SER A 467 -26.30 -7.77 30.18
C SER A 467 -26.05 -8.62 28.93
N ALA A 468 -26.37 -8.09 27.74
CA ALA A 468 -26.08 -8.68 26.44
C ALA A 468 -24.58 -8.90 26.15
N PHE A 469 -23.66 -8.08 26.68
CA PHE A 469 -22.22 -8.19 26.38
C PHE A 469 -21.47 -9.17 27.30
N GLN A 470 -22.01 -9.46 28.50
CA GLN A 470 -21.37 -10.36 29.47
C GLN A 470 -21.07 -11.77 28.91
N PRO A 471 -21.95 -12.43 28.12
CA PRO A 471 -21.69 -13.76 27.60
C PRO A 471 -20.70 -13.79 26.42
N LEU A 472 -20.27 -12.62 25.91
CA LEU A 472 -19.14 -12.52 24.96
C LEU A 472 -17.80 -12.48 25.70
N TRP A 473 -17.71 -11.71 26.78
CA TRP A 473 -16.52 -11.72 27.65
C TRP A 473 -16.27 -13.11 28.24
N ALA A 474 -17.31 -13.77 28.75
CA ALA A 474 -17.23 -15.15 29.23
C ALA A 474 -17.00 -16.19 28.11
N ALA A 475 -17.12 -15.84 26.82
CA ALA A 475 -16.71 -16.71 25.72
C ALA A 475 -15.22 -16.52 25.42
N LEU A 476 -14.73 -15.28 25.35
CA LEU A 476 -13.30 -14.96 25.20
C LEU A 476 -12.45 -15.59 26.32
N GLU A 477 -12.90 -15.48 27.57
CA GLU A 477 -12.23 -16.09 28.74
C GLU A 477 -12.14 -17.62 28.63
N ARG A 478 -13.14 -18.29 28.03
CA ARG A 478 -13.11 -19.75 27.78
C ARG A 478 -12.29 -20.15 26.55
N SER A 479 -12.04 -19.23 25.63
CA SER A 479 -11.20 -19.43 24.43
C SER A 479 -9.70 -19.20 24.66
N GLN A 480 -9.28 -19.01 25.92
CA GLN A 480 -7.88 -18.69 26.30
C GLN A 480 -7.34 -17.44 25.58
N ALA A 481 -8.22 -16.46 25.33
CA ALA A 481 -7.87 -15.23 24.64
C ALA A 481 -6.98 -14.31 25.52
N PRO A 482 -6.01 -13.56 24.94
CA PRO A 482 -5.09 -12.67 25.67
C PRO A 482 -5.76 -11.37 26.16
N VAL A 483 -6.89 -11.46 26.87
CA VAL A 483 -7.75 -10.33 27.23
C VAL A 483 -7.02 -9.31 28.12
N GLN A 484 -6.25 -9.77 29.11
CA GLN A 484 -5.55 -8.86 30.03
C GLN A 484 -4.36 -8.17 29.35
N THR A 485 -3.61 -8.90 28.53
CA THR A 485 -2.50 -8.43 27.71
C THR A 485 -2.99 -7.39 26.69
N ALA A 486 -4.12 -7.67 26.05
CA ALA A 486 -4.81 -6.75 25.15
C ALA A 486 -5.31 -5.48 25.86
N VAL A 487 -5.95 -5.58 27.04
CA VAL A 487 -6.39 -4.41 27.82
C VAL A 487 -5.20 -3.59 28.36
N THR A 488 -4.05 -4.22 28.61
CA THR A 488 -2.82 -3.53 29.05
C THR A 488 -2.15 -2.81 27.88
N PHE A 489 -2.01 -3.48 26.72
CA PHE A 489 -1.61 -2.88 25.45
C PHE A 489 -2.49 -1.68 25.08
N THR A 490 -3.80 -1.81 25.27
CA THR A 490 -4.78 -0.73 25.11
C THR A 490 -4.39 0.52 25.90
N ARG A 491 -4.20 0.39 27.22
CA ARG A 491 -3.87 1.51 28.11
C ARG A 491 -2.48 2.07 27.84
N ALA A 492 -1.56 1.23 27.37
CA ALA A 492 -0.21 1.64 26.98
C ALA A 492 -0.22 2.49 25.68
N LEU A 493 -1.05 2.14 24.70
CA LEU A 493 -1.28 2.94 23.49
C LEU A 493 -1.92 4.30 23.81
N GLU A 494 -2.86 4.36 24.77
CA GLU A 494 -3.43 5.64 25.25
C GLU A 494 -2.35 6.61 25.74
N ARG A 495 -1.30 6.09 26.40
CA ARG A 495 -0.16 6.91 26.87
C ARG A 495 0.73 7.43 25.73
N LEU A 496 0.49 7.06 24.48
CA LEU A 496 1.17 7.70 23.34
C LEU A 496 0.56 9.06 22.97
N THR A 497 -0.64 9.41 23.46
CA THR A 497 -1.18 10.76 23.31
C THR A 497 -0.41 11.77 24.17
N HIS A 498 -0.21 12.98 23.65
CA HIS A 498 0.38 14.09 24.43
C HIS A 498 -0.63 14.55 25.50
N PRO A 499 -0.33 14.48 26.80
CA PRO A 499 -1.26 14.90 27.84
C PRO A 499 -1.61 16.40 27.74
N GLU A 500 -0.72 17.22 27.17
CA GLU A 500 -0.95 18.63 26.88
C GLU A 500 -2.04 18.86 25.81
N LYS A 501 -2.42 17.82 25.06
CA LYS A 501 -3.46 17.84 24.00
C LYS A 501 -4.80 17.27 24.46
N SER A 502 -4.80 16.18 25.25
CA SER A 502 -6.03 15.54 25.75
C SER A 502 -6.58 16.15 27.06
N PHE A 503 -5.74 16.83 27.87
CA PHE A 503 -6.22 17.48 29.09
C PHE A 503 -7.21 18.65 28.85
N PRO A 504 -7.01 19.57 27.88
CA PRO A 504 -7.94 20.69 27.70
C PRO A 504 -9.37 20.31 27.25
N PRO A 505 -9.60 19.27 26.39
CA PRO A 505 -10.91 18.68 26.18
C PRO A 505 -11.59 18.21 27.46
N GLU A 506 -10.91 17.42 28.30
CA GLU A 506 -11.51 16.90 29.54
C GLU A 506 -11.79 18.01 30.56
N LEU A 507 -10.90 18.99 30.69
CA LEU A 507 -11.13 20.14 31.57
C LEU A 507 -12.36 20.95 31.12
N ARG A 508 -12.63 21.01 29.82
CA ARG A 508 -13.85 21.61 29.26
C ARG A 508 -15.10 20.78 29.59
N SER A 509 -15.01 19.45 29.51
CA SER A 509 -16.07 18.49 29.86
C SER A 509 -16.50 18.65 31.33
N VAL A 510 -15.54 18.78 32.25
CA VAL A 510 -15.80 19.10 33.67
C VAL A 510 -16.48 20.47 33.80
N ARG A 511 -15.95 21.52 33.16
CA ARG A 511 -16.50 22.87 33.20
C ARG A 511 -17.96 22.91 32.74
N GLU A 512 -18.28 22.20 31.66
CA GLU A 512 -19.63 22.16 31.09
C GLU A 512 -20.62 21.43 32.01
N ALA A 513 -20.22 20.33 32.65
CA ALA A 513 -21.04 19.67 33.67
C ALA A 513 -21.30 20.56 34.91
N ILE A 514 -20.28 21.25 35.42
CA ILE A 514 -20.43 22.19 36.55
C ILE A 514 -21.30 23.40 36.17
N LEU A 515 -21.16 23.94 34.96
CA LEU A 515 -22.00 25.06 34.49
C LEU A 515 -23.45 24.65 34.24
N ALA A 516 -23.70 23.39 33.89
CA ALA A 516 -25.04 22.80 33.81
C ALA A 516 -25.63 22.39 35.17
N GLN A 517 -24.87 22.54 36.27
CA GLN A 517 -25.24 22.12 37.63
C GLN A 517 -25.52 20.61 37.78
N ASP A 518 -25.00 19.80 36.86
CA ASP A 518 -25.14 18.35 36.85
C ASP A 518 -24.10 17.71 37.78
N VAL A 519 -24.48 17.54 39.05
CA VAL A 519 -23.60 17.09 40.15
C VAL A 519 -22.99 15.71 39.89
N SER A 520 -23.76 14.75 39.37
CA SER A 520 -23.28 13.39 39.12
C SER A 520 -22.31 13.35 37.93
N LYS A 521 -22.64 14.03 36.83
CA LYS A 521 -21.76 14.17 35.66
C LYS A 521 -20.50 14.96 35.97
N ALA A 522 -20.59 16.01 36.80
CA ALA A 522 -19.44 16.78 37.25
C ALA A 522 -18.46 15.94 38.08
N LYS A 523 -18.97 15.16 39.04
CA LYS A 523 -18.19 14.16 39.80
C LYS A 523 -17.53 13.13 38.89
N ALA A 524 -18.29 12.55 37.95
CA ALA A 524 -17.79 11.54 37.03
C ALA A 524 -16.68 12.07 36.12
N ARG A 525 -16.87 13.24 35.50
CA ARG A 525 -15.86 13.88 34.64
C ARG A 525 -14.64 14.37 35.42
N TRP A 526 -14.80 14.87 36.65
CA TRP A 526 -13.67 15.22 37.51
C TRP A 526 -12.82 13.99 37.84
N ARG A 527 -13.47 12.88 38.25
CA ARG A 527 -12.80 11.61 38.55
C ARG A 527 -12.06 11.04 37.33
N HIS A 528 -12.68 11.09 36.14
CA HIS A 528 -12.06 10.67 34.88
C HIS A 528 -10.82 11.52 34.54
N LEU A 529 -10.95 12.86 34.52
CA LEU A 529 -9.83 13.79 34.32
C LEU A 529 -8.69 13.55 35.32
N TRP A 530 -9.03 13.35 36.59
CA TRP A 530 -8.06 13.19 37.66
C TRP A 530 -7.25 11.89 37.50
N LEU A 531 -7.91 10.75 37.29
CA LEU A 531 -7.23 9.47 37.08
C LEU A 531 -6.44 9.44 35.75
N GLN A 532 -6.96 10.07 34.70
CA GLN A 532 -6.28 10.09 33.40
C GLN A 532 -5.03 10.96 33.36
N HIS A 533 -5.01 12.08 34.11
CA HIS A 533 -4.01 13.14 33.95
C HIS A 533 -3.30 13.61 35.24
N VAL A 534 -3.79 13.29 36.44
CA VAL A 534 -3.31 13.87 37.71
C VAL A 534 -2.77 12.78 38.65
N GLU A 535 -3.53 11.71 38.84
CA GLU A 535 -3.15 10.44 39.46
C GLU A 535 -3.01 9.36 38.39
N VAL A 536 -2.07 9.61 37.48
CA VAL A 536 -1.63 8.68 36.45
C VAL A 536 -1.13 7.38 37.08
N GLU A 537 -1.44 6.26 36.42
CA GLU A 537 -1.20 4.87 36.82
C GLU A 537 0.30 4.50 36.94
N SER A 538 0.59 3.21 37.16
CA SER A 538 1.96 2.72 37.41
C SER A 538 2.99 3.21 36.38
N ARG A 539 4.22 3.40 36.87
CA ARG A 539 5.41 3.73 36.07
C ARG A 539 5.68 2.73 34.94
N ASP A 540 5.09 1.53 35.01
CA ASP A 540 5.20 0.52 33.97
C ASP A 540 4.41 0.90 32.71
N ILE A 541 3.18 1.40 32.85
CA ILE A 541 2.33 1.77 31.70
C ILE A 541 2.62 3.21 31.25
N ALA A 542 2.84 4.13 32.20
CA ALA A 542 2.93 5.56 31.92
C ALA A 542 4.35 6.13 32.16
N GLY A 543 4.95 6.66 31.09
CA GLY A 543 6.32 7.18 31.11
C GLY A 543 6.49 8.56 31.75
N THR A 544 7.70 9.09 31.62
CA THR A 544 8.10 10.41 32.18
C THR A 544 7.22 11.56 31.66
N VAL A 545 6.79 11.53 30.39
CA VAL A 545 5.93 12.57 29.81
C VAL A 545 4.62 12.74 30.59
N HIS A 546 3.97 11.65 30.99
CA HIS A 546 2.70 11.69 31.73
C HIS A 546 2.90 11.93 33.22
N THR A 547 3.90 11.28 33.82
CA THR A 547 4.15 11.39 35.27
C THR A 547 4.66 12.79 35.67
N GLU A 548 5.58 13.39 34.90
CA GLU A 548 5.98 14.79 35.09
C GLU A 548 4.82 15.77 34.82
N PHE A 549 3.95 15.49 33.85
CA PHE A 549 2.77 16.32 33.55
C PHE A 549 1.80 16.31 34.73
N GLY A 550 1.42 15.12 35.22
CA GLY A 550 0.46 14.96 36.29
C GLY A 550 0.93 15.56 37.62
N GLN A 551 2.22 15.47 37.94
CA GLN A 551 2.80 16.18 39.09
C GLN A 551 2.64 17.70 38.98
N ARG A 552 3.02 18.30 37.84
CA ARG A 552 2.91 19.75 37.59
C ARG A 552 1.45 20.23 37.58
N VAL A 553 0.53 19.44 37.03
CA VAL A 553 -0.90 19.77 37.02
C VAL A 553 -1.52 19.61 38.41
N ARG A 554 -1.17 18.56 39.18
CA ARG A 554 -1.65 18.37 40.55
C ARG A 554 -1.29 19.55 41.45
N GLN A 555 -0.04 19.99 41.41
CA GLN A 555 0.44 21.17 42.16
C GLN A 555 -0.40 22.40 41.81
N ARG A 556 -0.56 22.72 40.52
CA ARG A 556 -1.33 23.89 40.07
C ARG A 556 -2.81 23.81 40.42
N ILE A 557 -3.45 22.63 40.33
CA ILE A 557 -4.83 22.43 40.80
C ILE A 557 -4.94 22.73 42.30
N GLN A 558 -4.01 22.22 43.11
CA GLN A 558 -4.02 22.43 44.56
C GLN A 558 -3.68 23.87 44.96
N ASP A 559 -2.81 24.57 44.22
CA ASP A 559 -2.47 25.98 44.46
C ASP A 559 -3.63 26.92 44.07
N ILE A 560 -4.20 26.77 42.87
CA ILE A 560 -5.33 27.57 42.40
C ILE A 560 -6.57 27.28 43.25
N GLY A 561 -6.82 26.00 43.59
CA GLY A 561 -7.90 25.60 44.50
C GLY A 561 -7.79 26.26 45.87
N ARG A 562 -6.60 26.26 46.50
CA ARG A 562 -6.36 26.96 47.77
C ARG A 562 -6.60 28.47 47.68
N LYS A 563 -6.20 29.13 46.59
CA LYS A 563 -6.45 30.57 46.37
C LYS A 563 -7.95 30.91 46.23
N LEU A 564 -8.73 30.00 45.65
CA LEU A 564 -10.15 30.22 45.31
C LEU A 564 -11.15 29.55 46.27
N GLY A 565 -10.68 28.96 47.38
CA GLY A 565 -11.54 28.32 48.38
C GLY A 565 -12.13 26.97 47.95
N LEU A 566 -11.47 26.27 47.02
CA LEU A 566 -11.88 24.96 46.49
C LEU A 566 -10.95 23.84 47.02
N VAL A 567 -11.53 22.81 47.64
CA VAL A 567 -10.77 21.69 48.24
C VAL A 567 -10.55 20.57 47.23
N LEU A 568 -9.58 20.79 46.33
CA LEU A 568 -9.31 19.93 45.16
C LEU A 568 -8.07 19.04 45.38
N THR A 569 -8.19 18.05 46.26
CA THR A 569 -7.06 17.21 46.71
C THR A 569 -7.02 15.79 46.14
N SER A 570 -8.13 15.28 45.58
CA SER A 570 -8.28 13.90 45.11
C SER A 570 -9.30 13.77 43.96
N SER A 571 -9.47 12.54 43.45
CA SER A 571 -10.44 12.18 42.41
C SER A 571 -11.91 12.35 42.79
N ASP A 572 -12.22 12.47 44.08
CA ASP A 572 -13.60 12.44 44.58
C ASP A 572 -14.06 13.84 44.99
N LEU A 573 -14.77 14.50 44.07
CA LEU A 573 -15.24 15.86 44.24
C LEU A 573 -16.41 15.93 45.22
N ARG A 574 -16.26 16.68 46.32
CA ARG A 574 -17.28 16.81 47.37
C ARG A 574 -18.43 17.71 46.92
N ASP A 575 -19.65 17.41 47.38
CA ASP A 575 -20.83 18.24 47.10
C ASP A 575 -20.70 19.68 47.64
N SER A 576 -19.91 19.87 48.71
CA SER A 576 -19.51 21.19 49.25
C SER A 576 -18.74 22.07 48.25
N GLU A 577 -18.22 21.49 47.17
CA GLU A 577 -17.50 22.22 46.12
C GLU A 577 -18.39 22.53 44.91
N LEU A 578 -19.55 21.84 44.79
CA LEU A 578 -20.47 21.94 43.65
C LEU A 578 -21.69 22.85 43.92
N VAL A 579 -21.73 23.49 45.09
CA VAL A 579 -22.79 24.44 45.45
C VAL A 579 -22.81 25.68 44.53
N PRO A 580 -23.99 26.26 44.18
CA PRO A 580 -24.08 27.38 43.25
C PRO A 580 -23.26 28.63 43.64
N SER A 581 -23.02 28.86 44.93
CA SER A 581 -22.20 29.97 45.43
C SER A 581 -20.71 29.87 45.05
N LYS A 582 -20.20 28.66 44.74
CA LYS A 582 -18.83 28.45 44.27
C LYS A 582 -18.66 28.59 42.75
N ARG A 583 -19.72 28.90 42.00
CA ARG A 583 -19.68 29.01 40.53
C ARG A 583 -18.65 30.02 40.01
N GLU A 584 -18.47 31.15 40.69
CA GLU A 584 -17.48 32.17 40.30
C GLU A 584 -16.03 31.69 40.55
N ALA A 585 -15.79 31.00 41.67
CA ALA A 585 -14.51 30.38 41.98
C ALA A 585 -14.13 29.33 40.93
N TRP A 586 -15.09 28.49 40.50
CA TRP A 586 -14.88 27.56 39.39
C TRP A 586 -14.57 28.27 38.06
N MET A 587 -15.27 29.35 37.73
CA MET A 587 -14.98 30.11 36.50
C MET A 587 -13.56 30.71 36.50
N LYS A 588 -13.09 31.24 37.63
CA LYS A 588 -11.70 31.71 37.81
C LYS A 588 -10.70 30.55 37.72
N PHE A 589 -11.00 29.41 38.35
CA PHE A 589 -10.18 28.19 38.28
C PHE A 589 -9.97 27.72 36.83
N PHE A 590 -11.03 27.68 36.01
CA PHE A 590 -10.94 27.30 34.59
C PHE A 590 -10.25 28.35 33.70
N GLN A 591 -10.08 29.60 34.17
CA GLN A 591 -9.30 30.63 33.48
C GLN A 591 -7.81 30.52 33.82
N GLU A 592 -7.46 30.30 35.10
CA GLU A 592 -6.07 30.17 35.56
C GLU A 592 -5.41 28.82 35.19
N LEU A 593 -6.18 27.73 35.11
CA LEU A 593 -5.66 26.38 34.87
C LEU A 593 -5.39 26.09 33.38
N GLN A 594 -4.38 26.77 32.83
CA GLN A 594 -3.85 26.48 31.49
C GLN A 594 -2.95 25.23 31.49
N PRO A 595 -2.92 24.40 30.43
CA PRO A 595 -2.00 23.26 30.33
C PRO A 595 -0.51 23.71 30.35
N PRO A 596 0.41 22.87 30.84
CA PRO A 596 1.84 23.02 30.59
C PRO A 596 2.20 23.11 29.09
N ALA A 597 3.31 23.76 28.77
CA ALA A 597 3.84 23.80 27.40
C ALA A 597 4.24 22.41 26.90
N THR A 598 3.95 22.10 25.64
CA THR A 598 4.19 20.77 25.04
C THR A 598 5.69 20.47 24.92
N ARG A 599 6.12 19.30 25.41
CA ARG A 599 7.53 18.86 25.33
C ARG A 599 7.96 18.69 23.87
N GLN A 600 8.97 19.45 23.45
CA GLN A 600 9.58 19.35 22.11
C GLN A 600 10.70 18.31 22.09
N TRP A 601 11.01 17.79 20.90
CA TRP A 601 11.98 16.72 20.68
C TRP A 601 12.82 16.96 19.41
N PRO A 602 14.15 16.74 19.42
CA PRO A 602 15.01 16.88 18.24
C PRO A 602 14.49 16.05 17.06
N ASN A 603 14.45 16.67 15.87
CA ASN A 603 13.96 16.05 14.63
C ASN A 603 12.55 15.42 14.73
N ARG A 604 11.75 15.82 15.73
CA ARG A 604 10.44 15.22 16.09
C ARG A 604 10.52 13.74 16.51
N LYS A 605 11.70 13.21 16.85
CA LYS A 605 11.89 11.83 17.31
C LYS A 605 11.93 11.77 18.84
N ALA A 606 11.11 10.92 19.45
CA ALA A 606 11.05 10.72 20.89
C ALA A 606 11.24 9.23 21.25
N PRO A 607 11.90 8.89 22.38
CA PRO A 607 11.99 7.51 22.83
C PRO A 607 10.62 6.99 23.30
N LEU A 608 10.28 5.76 22.93
CA LEU A 608 9.00 5.12 23.26
C LEU A 608 8.77 5.05 24.77
N GLU A 609 9.80 4.70 25.55
CA GLU A 609 9.74 4.57 27.02
C GLU A 609 9.30 5.88 27.72
N ALA A 610 9.62 7.06 27.17
CA ALA A 610 9.20 8.33 27.75
C ALA A 610 7.67 8.54 27.71
N PHE A 611 6.97 7.86 26.80
CA PHE A 611 5.51 7.84 26.73
C PHE A 611 4.93 6.58 27.43
N SER A 612 5.42 5.38 27.08
CA SER A 612 5.02 4.11 27.72
C SER A 612 6.19 3.13 27.85
N PRO A 613 6.65 2.84 29.07
CA PRO A 613 7.67 1.82 29.32
C PRO A 613 7.20 0.40 29.01
N TRP A 614 5.91 0.08 29.14
CA TRP A 614 5.36 -1.23 28.81
C TRP A 614 5.58 -1.56 27.33
N LEU A 615 5.23 -0.64 26.41
CA LEU A 615 5.50 -0.83 24.98
C LEU A 615 7.00 -0.89 24.67
N ALA A 616 7.83 -0.15 25.40
CA ALA A 616 9.29 -0.19 25.19
C ALA A 616 9.96 -1.47 25.73
N LYS A 617 9.33 -2.18 26.67
CA LYS A 617 9.84 -3.41 27.33
C LYS A 617 9.15 -4.68 26.83
N PHE A 618 8.08 -4.57 26.06
CA PHE A 618 7.39 -5.69 25.45
C PHE A 618 8.31 -6.39 24.44
N ASP A 619 8.72 -7.62 24.76
CA ASP A 619 9.49 -8.49 23.88
C ASP A 619 9.01 -9.94 24.05
N ALA A 620 8.12 -10.36 23.14
CA ALA A 620 7.53 -11.70 23.14
C ALA A 620 8.55 -12.83 22.85
N ARG A 621 9.80 -12.50 22.52
CA ARG A 621 10.89 -13.47 22.25
C ARG A 621 11.65 -13.87 23.52
N ASN A 622 11.75 -12.95 24.49
CA ASN A 622 12.45 -13.15 25.76
C ASN A 622 11.50 -13.63 26.88
N SER A 623 10.22 -13.77 26.56
CA SER A 623 9.17 -13.79 27.57
C SER A 623 8.84 -15.19 28.05
N TRP A 624 8.68 -15.32 29.36
CA TRP A 624 8.15 -16.51 30.05
C TRP A 624 6.62 -16.61 29.88
N LEU A 625 6.11 -16.17 28.72
CA LEU A 625 4.69 -16.17 28.38
C LEU A 625 4.35 -17.50 27.73
N GLU A 626 3.33 -18.15 28.26
CA GLU A 626 2.68 -19.27 27.59
C GLU A 626 2.10 -18.78 26.24
N ALA A 627 1.94 -19.68 25.26
CA ALA A 627 1.60 -19.31 23.88
C ALA A 627 0.25 -18.56 23.72
N GLU A 628 -0.55 -18.56 24.79
CA GLU A 628 -1.87 -17.96 24.94
C GLU A 628 -1.83 -16.42 25.10
N GLU A 629 -0.71 -15.83 25.52
CA GLU A 629 -0.58 -14.36 25.73
C GLU A 629 -0.09 -13.56 24.50
N GLN A 630 0.22 -14.20 23.36
CA GLN A 630 0.76 -13.50 22.19
C GLN A 630 -0.30 -12.68 21.43
N LEU A 631 -0.06 -11.38 21.26
CA LEU A 631 -0.92 -10.48 20.48
C LEU A 631 -0.63 -10.57 18.97
N GLU A 632 -1.67 -10.62 18.16
CA GLU A 632 -1.58 -10.54 16.70
C GLU A 632 -1.22 -9.14 16.20
N VAL A 633 -0.51 -9.06 15.07
CA VAL A 633 -0.39 -7.82 14.28
C VAL A 633 -1.77 -7.43 13.76
N LEU A 634 -1.96 -6.13 13.67
CA LEU A 634 -3.27 -5.53 13.82
C LEU A 634 -3.88 -5.20 12.46
N GLY A 635 -5.11 -5.68 12.22
CA GLY A 635 -5.89 -5.38 11.01
C GLY A 635 -5.99 -6.51 9.99
N GLN A 636 -5.53 -7.72 10.32
CA GLN A 636 -5.46 -8.85 9.38
C GLN A 636 -6.84 -9.46 9.01
N TYR A 637 -7.84 -9.36 9.89
CA TYR A 637 -9.17 -10.01 9.79
C TYR A 637 -10.16 -9.40 8.78
N ARG A 638 -9.77 -9.24 7.51
CA ARG A 638 -10.54 -8.57 6.43
C ARG A 638 -12.03 -8.91 6.33
N GLY A 639 -12.42 -10.15 6.66
CA GLY A 639 -13.81 -10.61 6.66
C GLY A 639 -14.46 -10.73 5.27
N LEU A 640 -13.68 -10.64 4.19
CA LEU A 640 -14.08 -10.91 2.80
C LEU A 640 -13.73 -12.34 2.33
N GLU A 641 -12.85 -12.99 3.07
CA GLU A 641 -12.29 -14.32 2.87
C GLU A 641 -12.12 -14.95 4.26
N ARG A 642 -12.15 -16.28 4.35
CA ARG A 642 -11.94 -16.98 5.62
C ARG A 642 -10.50 -16.74 6.11
N PRO A 643 -10.30 -16.16 7.31
CA PRO A 643 -8.96 -15.89 7.82
C PRO A 643 -8.28 -17.18 8.29
N ASP A 644 -6.95 -17.17 8.27
CA ASP A 644 -6.09 -18.24 8.82
C ASP A 644 -5.22 -17.64 9.95
N PRO A 645 -5.66 -17.73 11.22
CA PRO A 645 -4.90 -17.21 12.37
C PRO A 645 -3.53 -17.87 12.59
N GLN A 646 -3.21 -18.98 11.92
CA GLN A 646 -1.87 -19.60 11.97
C GLN A 646 -0.88 -18.84 11.08
N ARG A 647 -1.35 -18.17 10.03
CA ARG A 647 -0.56 -17.32 9.13
C ARG A 647 -0.54 -15.84 9.55
N HIS A 648 -1.32 -15.46 10.55
CA HIS A 648 -1.35 -14.09 11.05
C HIS A 648 -0.01 -13.74 11.70
N ALA A 649 0.61 -12.65 11.25
CA ALA A 649 1.81 -12.11 11.89
C ALA A 649 1.48 -11.74 13.36
N ARG A 650 2.43 -11.94 14.28
CA ARG A 650 2.29 -11.65 15.72
C ARG A 650 3.26 -10.56 16.15
N ILE A 651 2.88 -9.77 17.16
CA ILE A 651 3.71 -8.68 17.66
C ILE A 651 4.89 -9.27 18.44
N THR A 652 6.11 -9.10 17.94
CA THR A 652 7.31 -9.55 18.67
C THR A 652 7.80 -8.49 19.65
N ARG A 653 7.92 -7.23 19.19
CA ARG A 653 8.40 -6.07 19.97
C ARG A 653 8.05 -4.77 19.24
N PHE A 654 8.27 -3.63 19.91
CA PHE A 654 8.06 -2.30 19.34
C PHE A 654 9.38 -1.58 19.05
N GLY A 655 9.38 -0.68 18.07
CA GLY A 655 10.52 0.19 17.76
C GLY A 655 10.77 1.20 18.88
N SER A 656 12.02 1.36 19.31
CA SER A 656 12.40 2.19 20.46
C SER A 656 12.19 3.70 20.28
N GLN A 657 11.88 4.17 19.07
CA GLN A 657 11.64 5.57 18.74
C GLN A 657 10.27 5.78 18.07
N LEU A 658 9.56 6.80 18.53
CA LEU A 658 8.36 7.36 17.91
C LEU A 658 8.74 8.56 17.04
N LEU A 659 8.17 8.64 15.83
CA LEU A 659 8.21 9.86 15.02
C LEU A 659 6.90 10.65 15.24
N ILE A 660 7.01 11.88 15.75
CA ILE A 660 5.86 12.75 15.98
C ILE A 660 5.58 13.55 14.70
N MET A 661 4.36 13.44 14.17
CA MET A 661 3.98 14.13 12.94
C MET A 661 3.67 15.61 13.19
N ALA A 662 4.03 16.48 12.24
CA ALA A 662 3.65 17.89 12.27
C ALA A 662 2.15 18.05 11.93
N SER A 663 1.31 17.93 12.95
CA SER A 663 -0.13 18.17 12.87
C SER A 663 -0.64 18.69 14.22
N LYS A 664 -1.80 19.37 14.22
CA LYS A 664 -2.43 19.98 15.41
C LYS A 664 -2.51 19.02 16.61
N GLN A 665 -2.82 17.75 16.37
CA GLN A 665 -2.96 16.71 17.40
C GLN A 665 -1.65 15.99 17.77
N MET A 666 -0.56 16.21 17.01
CA MET A 666 0.73 15.53 17.20
C MET A 666 0.60 13.99 17.28
N PRO A 667 0.04 13.32 16.24
CA PRO A 667 -0.03 11.86 16.17
C PRO A 667 1.38 11.27 15.95
N LYS A 668 1.57 9.99 16.28
CA LYS A 668 2.91 9.35 16.27
C LYS A 668 2.95 8.13 15.36
N ARG A 669 3.97 8.05 14.50
CA ARG A 669 4.30 6.80 13.82
C ARG A 669 4.95 5.86 14.83
N LEU A 670 4.25 4.77 15.15
CA LEU A 670 4.74 3.62 15.89
C LEU A 670 5.25 2.57 14.88
N VAL A 671 6.38 1.95 15.19
CA VAL A 671 6.88 0.77 14.46
C VAL A 671 6.60 -0.46 15.32
N ILE A 672 5.90 -1.44 14.75
CA ILE A 672 5.65 -2.76 15.34
C ILE A 672 6.48 -3.76 14.54
N LEU A 673 7.26 -4.61 15.20
CA LEU A 673 8.05 -5.64 14.53
C LEU A 673 7.28 -6.97 14.60
N GLY A 674 6.89 -7.49 13.44
CA GLY A 674 6.08 -8.70 13.32
C GLY A 674 6.91 -9.98 13.39
N SER A 675 6.24 -11.11 13.63
CA SER A 675 6.81 -12.46 13.51
C SER A 675 6.97 -12.92 12.06
N ASP A 676 6.53 -12.11 11.10
CA ASP A 676 6.72 -12.23 9.66
C ASP A 676 8.00 -11.51 9.18
N GLU A 677 8.89 -11.12 10.11
CA GLU A 677 10.13 -10.36 9.88
C GLU A 677 9.94 -8.93 9.31
N HIS A 678 8.69 -8.44 9.18
CA HIS A 678 8.40 -7.13 8.60
C HIS A 678 8.24 -6.02 9.66
N GLU A 679 8.58 -4.78 9.27
CA GLU A 679 8.22 -3.57 10.01
C GLU A 679 6.80 -3.11 9.66
N HIS A 680 5.88 -3.16 10.63
CA HIS A 680 4.51 -2.68 10.46
C HIS A 680 4.38 -1.25 11.04
N TRP A 681 4.25 -0.26 10.16
CA TRP A 681 4.18 1.16 10.53
C TRP A 681 2.73 1.65 10.69
N PHE A 682 2.34 2.05 11.91
CA PHE A 682 1.01 2.56 12.24
C PHE A 682 1.05 4.01 12.75
N LEU A 683 -0.01 4.79 12.57
CA LEU A 683 -0.06 6.22 12.94
C LEU A 683 -1.00 6.49 14.13
N VAL A 684 -0.52 6.47 15.36
CA VAL A 684 -1.32 6.67 16.57
C VAL A 684 -1.94 8.10 16.62
N LYS A 685 -3.25 8.18 16.40
CA LYS A 685 -4.09 9.39 16.47
C LYS A 685 -4.62 9.60 17.90
N GLY A 686 -4.28 10.74 18.51
CA GLY A 686 -4.73 11.09 19.85
C GLY A 686 -5.99 11.94 19.86
N GLY A 687 -7.01 11.53 20.63
CA GLY A 687 -8.21 12.34 20.89
C GLY A 687 -9.18 12.52 19.71
N GLU A 688 -9.31 11.54 18.81
CA GLU A 688 -10.17 11.60 17.62
C GLU A 688 -11.08 10.37 17.49
N ASP A 689 -12.33 10.55 17.04
CA ASP A 689 -13.27 9.43 16.83
C ASP A 689 -13.18 8.85 15.42
N VAL A 690 -12.14 8.06 15.18
CA VAL A 690 -11.79 7.48 13.87
C VAL A 690 -12.76 6.45 13.30
N ARG A 691 -13.96 6.27 13.90
CA ARG A 691 -15.02 5.40 13.35
C ARG A 691 -15.56 5.92 12.01
N LEU A 692 -15.48 7.23 11.79
CA LEU A 692 -15.84 7.83 10.50
C LEU A 692 -14.82 7.45 9.42
N ASP A 693 -13.51 7.58 9.72
CA ASP A 693 -12.41 7.13 8.87
C ASP A 693 -12.58 5.65 8.46
N GLU A 694 -12.88 4.77 9.41
CA GLU A 694 -13.10 3.34 9.17
C GLU A 694 -14.23 3.07 8.16
N ARG A 695 -15.36 3.77 8.30
CA ARG A 695 -16.51 3.62 7.39
C ARG A 695 -16.24 4.24 6.01
N VAL A 696 -15.41 5.28 5.93
CA VAL A 696 -14.97 5.87 4.66
C VAL A 696 -14.00 4.92 3.93
N GLU A 697 -13.06 4.28 4.65
CA GLU A 697 -12.19 3.24 4.09
C GLU A 697 -12.97 1.99 3.63
N GLN A 698 -14.00 1.56 4.39
CA GLN A 698 -14.93 0.53 3.93
C GLN A 698 -15.68 0.94 2.65
N LEU A 699 -16.14 2.19 2.58
CA LEU A 699 -16.81 2.74 1.40
C LEU A 699 -15.86 2.84 0.20
N PHE A 700 -14.57 3.17 0.39
CA PHE A 700 -13.57 3.10 -0.69
C PHE A 700 -13.37 1.66 -1.18
N GLY A 701 -13.38 0.66 -0.29
CA GLY A 701 -13.40 -0.75 -0.67
C GLY A 701 -14.58 -1.12 -1.58
N ILE A 702 -15.80 -0.66 -1.23
CA ILE A 702 -17.03 -0.88 -2.01
C ILE A 702 -17.00 -0.10 -3.35
N ILE A 703 -16.51 1.14 -3.35
CA ILE A 703 -16.34 1.92 -4.59
C ILE A 703 -15.35 1.22 -5.52
N ASN A 704 -14.24 0.71 -4.99
CA ASN A 704 -13.24 -0.03 -5.76
C ASN A 704 -13.75 -1.36 -6.34
N SER A 705 -14.73 -2.03 -5.71
CA SER A 705 -15.38 -3.21 -6.32
C SER A 705 -16.39 -2.84 -7.40
N LEU A 706 -17.00 -1.66 -7.35
CA LEU A 706 -17.99 -1.17 -8.33
C LEU A 706 -17.37 -0.45 -9.54
N LEU A 707 -16.20 0.18 -9.40
CA LEU A 707 -15.52 0.91 -10.47
C LEU A 707 -15.25 0.06 -11.75
N PRO A 708 -14.83 -1.22 -11.66
CA PRO A 708 -14.65 -2.07 -12.85
C PRO A 708 -15.91 -2.35 -13.67
N ASP A 709 -17.11 -2.23 -13.09
CA ASP A 709 -18.35 -2.46 -13.84
C ASP A 709 -18.71 -1.28 -14.75
N VAL A 710 -18.19 -0.07 -14.48
CA VAL A 710 -18.47 1.14 -15.25
C VAL A 710 -17.76 1.12 -16.60
N SER A 711 -18.50 0.88 -17.69
CA SER A 711 -17.91 0.62 -19.02
C SER A 711 -17.08 1.76 -19.62
N SER A 712 -17.24 3.01 -19.15
CA SER A 712 -16.38 4.14 -19.53
C SER A 712 -15.06 4.24 -18.73
N LEU A 713 -14.97 3.57 -17.58
CA LEU A 713 -13.79 3.57 -16.70
C LEU A 713 -12.95 2.30 -16.83
N ARG A 714 -13.54 1.17 -17.25
CA ARG A 714 -12.88 -0.14 -17.48
C ARG A 714 -11.45 -0.04 -18.06
N PHE A 715 -11.25 0.76 -19.10
CA PHE A 715 -9.96 0.93 -19.81
C PHE A 715 -8.93 1.82 -19.08
N LEU A 716 -9.18 2.18 -17.83
CA LEU A 716 -8.30 2.97 -16.97
C LEU A 716 -8.25 2.29 -15.59
N THR A 717 -7.06 2.05 -15.06
CA THR A 717 -6.87 1.48 -13.71
C THR A 717 -7.15 2.56 -12.65
N VAL A 718 -8.41 2.96 -12.52
CA VAL A 718 -8.90 3.92 -11.52
C VAL A 718 -9.33 3.12 -10.30
N LEU A 719 -8.54 3.20 -9.24
CA LEU A 719 -8.86 2.73 -7.90
C LEU A 719 -8.54 3.85 -6.92
N ILE A 720 -9.38 4.02 -5.90
CA ILE A 720 -9.06 4.88 -4.76
C ILE A 720 -8.04 4.11 -3.92
N PRO A 721 -6.83 4.65 -3.64
CA PRO A 721 -5.89 3.99 -2.74
C PRO A 721 -6.49 3.92 -1.34
N SER A 722 -6.93 2.74 -0.92
CA SER A 722 -7.46 2.50 0.42
C SER A 722 -6.39 1.91 1.33
N PHE A 723 -6.33 2.40 2.55
CA PHE A 723 -5.47 1.87 3.60
C PHE A 723 -6.17 0.73 4.37
N TYR A 724 -7.46 0.49 4.10
CA TYR A 724 -8.33 -0.53 4.69
C TYR A 724 -7.64 -1.86 5.07
N HIS A 725 -6.84 -2.45 4.18
CA HIS A 725 -6.16 -3.74 4.43
C HIS A 725 -5.11 -3.74 5.55
N LYS A 726 -4.68 -2.56 6.02
CA LYS A 726 -3.88 -2.38 7.25
C LYS A 726 -4.58 -1.42 8.24
N ALA A 727 -5.71 -0.80 7.86
CA ALA A 727 -6.50 0.12 8.68
C ALA A 727 -7.75 -0.52 9.30
N MET A 728 -8.00 -1.81 9.08
CA MET A 728 -9.02 -2.56 9.85
C MET A 728 -8.66 -2.68 11.35
N VAL A 729 -7.43 -2.32 11.74
CA VAL A 729 -7.17 -1.79 13.08
C VAL A 729 -6.89 -0.29 13.05
N LEU A 730 -8.01 0.43 12.99
CA LEU A 730 -8.17 1.73 13.61
C LEU A 730 -8.48 1.50 15.10
N LEU A 731 -7.47 1.19 15.93
CA LEU A 731 -7.69 0.55 17.24
C LEU A 731 -8.49 1.46 18.19
N PHE A 732 -9.72 1.05 18.50
CA PHE A 732 -10.75 1.86 19.15
C PHE A 732 -10.61 1.98 20.67
N LEU A 733 -9.55 2.64 21.11
CA LEU A 733 -9.14 2.67 22.50
C LEU A 733 -9.54 3.96 23.22
N ALA A 734 -10.44 3.78 24.17
CA ALA A 734 -11.24 4.81 24.82
C ALA A 734 -12.01 5.74 23.85
N THR A 735 -13.04 6.39 24.39
CA THR A 735 -13.84 7.36 23.64
C THR A 735 -13.06 8.62 23.24
N LEU A 736 -11.96 8.96 23.94
CA LEU A 736 -11.29 10.27 23.83
C LEU A 736 -9.75 10.32 23.96
N VAL A 737 -9.02 9.20 24.06
CA VAL A 737 -7.60 9.24 24.51
C VAL A 737 -6.56 8.96 23.42
N ALA A 738 -6.38 7.73 22.92
CA ALA A 738 -5.52 7.48 21.76
C ALA A 738 -5.97 6.23 20.99
N ARG A 739 -5.78 6.24 19.67
CA ARG A 739 -6.18 5.16 18.77
C ARG A 739 -5.07 4.92 17.75
N LEU A 740 -4.82 3.68 17.35
CA LEU A 740 -3.98 3.48 16.15
C LEU A 740 -4.76 3.99 14.94
N GLY A 741 -4.10 4.79 14.12
CA GLY A 741 -4.55 5.25 12.81
C GLY A 741 -3.91 4.43 11.70
N CYS A 742 -4.42 4.63 10.48
CA CYS A 742 -4.08 3.91 9.25
C CYS A 742 -2.58 3.61 9.08
N ALA A 743 -2.28 2.55 8.35
CA ALA A 743 -0.91 2.29 7.91
C ALA A 743 -0.30 3.50 7.21
N TRP A 744 0.97 3.73 7.50
CA TRP A 744 1.72 4.80 6.88
C TRP A 744 2.03 4.48 5.41
N ALA A 745 1.69 5.40 4.48
CA ALA A 745 2.18 5.33 3.11
C ALA A 745 3.69 5.62 3.12
N GLU A 746 4.51 4.61 2.83
CA GLU A 746 5.96 4.62 3.12
C GLU A 746 6.72 5.83 2.54
N LEU A 747 6.27 6.38 1.41
CA LEU A 747 6.82 7.56 0.73
C LEU A 747 5.82 8.74 0.60
N GLY A 748 4.79 8.79 1.46
CA GLY A 748 3.73 9.81 1.40
C GLY A 748 4.11 11.15 2.05
N GLU A 749 4.51 12.14 1.25
CA GLU A 749 4.55 13.54 1.69
C GLU A 749 3.18 14.23 1.58
N SER A 750 2.93 15.26 2.41
CA SER A 750 1.73 16.09 2.26
C SER A 750 1.92 17.09 1.12
N VAL A 751 0.86 17.40 0.37
CA VAL A 751 0.92 18.34 -0.77
C VAL A 751 1.56 19.69 -0.43
N PRO A 752 1.32 20.32 0.75
CA PRO A 752 2.06 21.52 1.16
C PRO A 752 3.57 21.29 1.28
N SER A 753 4.01 20.17 1.88
CA SER A 753 5.44 19.84 2.00
C SER A 753 6.08 19.65 0.63
N LEU A 754 5.37 19.00 -0.30
CA LEU A 754 5.83 18.78 -1.68
C LEU A 754 5.95 20.12 -2.46
N MET A 755 5.06 21.08 -2.19
CA MET A 755 5.10 22.43 -2.78
C MET A 755 6.13 23.35 -2.11
N GLU A 756 6.47 23.11 -0.84
CA GLU A 756 7.57 23.77 -0.12
C GLU A 756 8.94 23.11 -0.39
N GLY A 757 8.94 21.92 -1.03
CA GLY A 757 10.10 21.27 -1.64
C GLY A 757 10.87 22.22 -2.58
N PRO A 758 12.18 21.99 -2.76
CA PRO A 758 13.21 23.02 -2.65
C PRO A 758 13.03 24.22 -3.58
N CYS A 759 12.19 25.17 -3.14
CA CYS A 759 12.28 26.55 -3.59
C CYS A 759 13.69 27.05 -3.23
N PRO A 760 14.55 27.37 -4.21
CA PRO A 760 15.92 27.78 -3.92
C PRO A 760 15.89 29.06 -3.09
N ALA A 761 16.75 29.15 -2.07
CA ALA A 761 16.88 30.30 -1.18
C ALA A 761 17.54 31.52 -1.87
N GLY A 762 16.98 31.92 -3.00
CA GLY A 762 17.43 33.02 -3.85
C GLY A 762 17.10 34.36 -3.22
N LYS A 763 18.12 35.21 -3.06
CA LYS A 763 17.97 36.62 -2.67
C LYS A 763 17.35 37.41 -3.82
N GLY A 764 16.04 37.29 -4.01
CA GLY A 764 15.26 37.99 -5.04
C GLY A 764 14.53 39.21 -4.48
N ARG A 765 14.71 40.39 -5.10
CA ARG A 765 13.81 41.54 -4.91
C ARG A 765 12.49 41.27 -5.66
N PRO A 766 11.34 41.81 -5.21
CA PRO A 766 10.12 41.74 -5.99
C PRO A 766 10.28 42.54 -7.29
N VAL A 767 9.92 41.91 -8.41
CA VAL A 767 9.72 42.57 -9.71
C VAL A 767 8.21 42.46 -10.02
N PRO A 768 7.51 43.56 -10.36
CA PRO A 768 6.07 43.55 -10.51
C PRO A 768 5.61 42.93 -11.83
N ASN A 769 4.31 42.62 -11.91
CA ASN A 769 3.62 42.01 -13.05
C ASN A 769 4.00 42.63 -14.42
N SER A 770 4.39 41.75 -15.36
CA SER A 770 4.24 42.00 -16.80
C SER A 770 3.70 40.74 -17.48
N THR A 771 2.52 40.85 -18.09
CA THR A 771 1.96 39.84 -19.00
C THR A 771 2.80 39.74 -20.28
N LEU A 772 2.90 38.54 -20.87
CA LEU A 772 3.06 38.24 -22.31
C LEU A 772 2.88 36.70 -22.50
N PRO A 773 2.58 36.20 -23.72
CA PRO A 773 1.83 34.95 -23.89
C PRO A 773 2.66 33.70 -24.17
N ALA A 774 2.04 32.53 -23.98
CA ALA A 774 2.58 31.24 -24.40
C ALA A 774 2.53 31.06 -25.93
N ARG A 775 3.59 30.44 -26.49
CA ARG A 775 3.58 29.77 -27.79
C ARG A 775 4.40 28.45 -27.70
N PRO A 776 4.10 27.45 -28.56
CA PRO A 776 4.52 26.07 -28.32
C PRO A 776 5.94 25.78 -28.82
N VAL A 777 6.58 24.79 -28.17
CA VAL A 777 7.85 24.20 -28.63
C VAL A 777 7.54 22.97 -29.47
N HIS A 778 7.95 22.99 -30.76
CA HIS A 778 8.03 21.79 -31.59
C HIS A 778 9.34 21.03 -31.31
N ALA A 779 9.38 19.74 -31.63
CA ALA A 779 10.44 18.82 -31.24
C ALA A 779 11.38 18.39 -32.40
N LEU A 780 12.38 17.55 -32.06
CA LEU A 780 13.29 16.78 -32.92
C LEU A 780 14.56 17.52 -33.43
N PRO A 781 15.65 16.80 -33.82
CA PRO A 781 16.28 15.70 -33.05
C PRO A 781 17.84 15.62 -33.15
N GLY A 782 18.45 14.89 -32.21
CA GLY A 782 19.66 14.06 -32.46
C GLY A 782 21.05 14.68 -32.26
N GLY A 783 22.06 13.81 -32.09
CA GLY A 783 23.50 14.15 -32.04
C GLY A 783 24.30 13.40 -30.96
N TYR A 784 25.27 12.56 -31.37
CA TYR A 784 26.30 11.96 -30.49
C TYR A 784 27.55 12.85 -30.45
N LEU A 785 28.32 12.80 -29.35
CA LEU A 785 29.75 12.43 -29.33
C LEU A 785 30.37 12.49 -27.92
N GLU A 786 31.40 11.67 -27.70
CA GLU A 786 32.27 11.68 -26.51
C GLU A 786 33.52 12.55 -26.74
N LEU A 787 34.23 12.90 -25.65
CA LEU A 787 35.67 12.60 -25.41
C LEU A 787 36.17 13.32 -24.14
N GLY A 788 37.11 12.71 -23.40
CA GLY A 788 37.63 13.21 -22.12
C GLY A 788 38.92 14.05 -22.20
N GLY A 789 39.48 14.42 -21.04
CA GLY A 789 40.78 15.11 -20.94
C GLY A 789 41.05 15.73 -19.56
N SER A 790 42.22 15.46 -18.96
CA SER A 790 42.58 15.74 -17.57
C SER A 790 43.64 16.85 -17.37
N PHE A 791 44.05 17.08 -16.11
CA PHE A 791 45.24 17.81 -15.60
C PHE A 791 45.15 19.29 -15.15
N GLU A 792 46.24 19.79 -14.54
CA GLU A 792 46.29 20.66 -13.34
C GLU A 792 46.97 22.04 -13.52
N LEU A 793 46.75 22.97 -12.54
CA LEU A 793 47.64 23.97 -11.87
C LEU A 793 48.83 24.67 -12.58
N PRO A 794 49.47 25.73 -12.00
CA PRO A 794 49.03 26.87 -11.16
C PRO A 794 49.46 28.25 -11.80
N PRO A 795 49.53 29.40 -11.05
CA PRO A 795 50.85 30.05 -10.84
C PRO A 795 51.03 30.93 -9.56
N LEU A 796 52.21 31.56 -9.44
CA LEU A 796 52.76 32.49 -8.40
C LEU A 796 53.15 33.87 -9.06
N PRO A 797 53.93 34.83 -8.46
CA PRO A 797 53.73 35.63 -7.22
C PRO A 797 54.15 37.17 -7.31
N CYS A 798 54.08 37.89 -6.17
CA CYS A 798 54.94 39.05 -5.70
C CYS A 798 54.91 40.49 -6.32
N GLY A 799 55.04 41.54 -5.46
CA GLY A 799 55.82 42.77 -5.79
C GLY A 799 55.54 44.18 -5.17
N HIS A 800 56.20 44.53 -4.04
CA HIS A 800 56.76 45.87 -3.61
C HIS A 800 55.99 47.21 -3.42
N LEU A 801 56.31 47.92 -2.29
CA LEU A 801 57.06 49.22 -2.23
C LEU A 801 57.55 49.61 -0.78
N LEU A 802 58.24 50.75 -0.59
CA LEU A 802 59.15 51.13 0.56
C LEU A 802 58.57 52.23 1.52
N ARG A 803 59.17 52.76 2.63
CA ARG A 803 60.59 53.01 3.04
C ARG A 803 60.79 53.55 4.52
N ALA A 804 61.84 53.12 5.27
CA ALA A 804 62.65 53.77 6.39
C ALA A 804 62.00 54.51 7.62
N ALA A 805 62.53 54.66 8.87
CA ALA A 805 63.66 54.18 9.76
C ALA A 805 63.44 54.83 11.21
N ALA A 806 64.22 54.92 12.32
CA ALA A 806 65.48 54.46 13.01
C ALA A 806 65.52 55.12 14.46
N ALA A 807 66.40 54.94 15.49
CA ALA A 807 67.28 53.85 16.04
C ALA A 807 68.02 54.27 17.39
N ALA A 808 68.41 53.32 18.29
CA ALA A 808 69.35 53.38 19.47
C ALA A 808 69.02 54.22 20.76
N GLY A 809 69.53 53.96 22.00
CA GLY A 809 70.27 52.81 22.62
C GLY A 809 70.93 53.02 24.05
N PHE A 810 70.99 51.96 24.90
CA PHE A 810 71.91 51.59 26.06
C PHE A 810 72.26 52.46 27.33
N GLY A 811 72.02 51.91 28.57
CA GLY A 811 73.07 51.52 29.59
C GLY A 811 73.38 52.31 30.91
N GLY A 812 73.52 51.64 32.09
CA GLY A 812 74.66 51.85 33.06
C GLY A 812 74.53 52.27 34.59
N LEU A 813 74.40 51.30 35.53
CA LEU A 813 74.92 51.15 36.95
C LEU A 813 75.38 52.29 37.96
N ARG A 814 74.96 52.12 39.25
CA ARG A 814 75.59 52.41 40.59
C ARG A 814 75.84 53.85 41.17
N GLY A 815 75.25 54.16 42.35
CA GLY A 815 76.01 54.55 43.58
C GLY A 815 75.98 55.98 44.22
N VAL A 816 74.99 56.29 45.09
CA VAL A 816 74.99 57.02 46.41
C VAL A 816 76.24 57.86 46.87
N PRO A 817 76.14 59.03 47.58
CA PRO A 817 75.00 59.90 47.99
C PRO A 817 75.13 61.43 47.66
N GLY A 818 74.04 62.19 47.81
CA GLY A 818 74.06 63.68 47.89
C GLY A 818 72.66 64.30 47.84
N ARG A 819 72.40 65.40 48.58
CA ARG A 819 71.04 65.97 48.77
C ARG A 819 70.92 67.43 48.33
N GLN A 820 70.10 67.73 47.33
CA GLN A 820 69.00 68.71 47.44
C GLN A 820 68.02 68.65 46.25
N GLU A 821 66.86 69.28 46.39
CA GLU A 821 65.70 69.08 45.52
C GLU A 821 65.76 69.81 44.16
N GLY A 822 65.30 69.11 43.10
CA GLY A 822 65.03 69.65 41.77
C GLY A 822 64.07 68.71 41.03
N ALA A 823 63.10 69.25 40.29
CA ALA A 823 61.99 68.48 39.74
C ALA A 823 62.22 68.02 38.29
N THR A 824 61.89 66.75 37.99
CA THR A 824 61.27 66.30 36.73
C THR A 824 60.67 64.90 36.89
N SER A 825 59.68 64.56 36.06
CA SER A 825 59.04 63.24 36.01
C SER A 825 59.85 62.24 35.18
N MET A 826 59.77 60.95 35.51
CA MET A 826 60.26 59.86 34.67
C MET A 826 59.31 58.67 34.75
N GLU A 827 58.80 58.21 33.61
CA GLU A 827 57.83 57.12 33.52
C GLU A 827 58.53 55.76 33.67
N ALA A 828 57.92 54.84 34.40
CA ALA A 828 58.48 53.51 34.63
C ALA A 828 58.05 52.54 33.52
N CYS A 829 59.00 52.05 32.74
CA CYS A 829 58.75 51.04 31.71
C CYS A 829 58.16 49.76 32.33
N GLN A 830 57.12 49.20 31.71
CA GLN A 830 56.44 48.00 32.20
C GLN A 830 56.89 46.76 31.40
N ALA A 831 57.09 45.64 32.09
CA ALA A 831 57.43 44.38 31.46
C ALA A 831 56.17 43.67 30.96
N CYS A 832 56.20 43.12 29.74
CA CYS A 832 55.11 42.27 29.26
C CYS A 832 54.92 41.05 30.17
N MET A 833 53.66 40.77 30.51
CA MET A 833 53.30 39.63 31.36
C MET A 833 53.42 38.31 30.58
N ALA A 834 53.42 37.19 31.32
CA ALA A 834 53.44 35.86 30.71
C ALA A 834 52.35 35.71 29.63
N GLY A 835 52.67 34.96 28.57
CA GLY A 835 51.85 34.85 27.37
C GLY A 835 51.85 36.10 26.46
N THR A 836 52.63 37.15 26.76
CA THR A 836 52.68 38.37 25.93
C THR A 836 54.11 38.85 25.66
N PHE A 837 54.33 39.46 24.50
CA PHE A 837 55.62 39.91 24.02
C PHE A 837 55.57 41.34 23.47
N SER A 838 56.71 42.02 23.36
CA SER A 838 56.84 43.26 22.61
C SER A 838 58.10 43.25 21.76
N ALA A 839 57.95 43.48 20.45
CA ALA A 839 59.06 43.70 19.52
C ALA A 839 59.81 45.03 19.75
N GLN A 840 59.38 45.83 20.74
CA GLN A 840 60.03 47.09 21.13
C GLN A 840 60.31 47.07 22.65
N PRO A 841 61.59 47.18 23.07
CA PRO A 841 61.94 47.24 24.49
C PRO A 841 61.61 48.61 25.08
N GLY A 842 61.16 48.63 26.34
CA GLY A 842 60.95 49.87 27.11
C GLY A 842 59.56 50.50 26.97
N ILE A 843 58.51 49.71 26.68
CA ILE A 843 57.12 50.20 26.65
C ILE A 843 56.72 50.90 27.96
N SER A 844 56.03 52.04 27.85
CA SER A 844 55.48 52.78 29.00
C SER A 844 54.06 52.37 29.37
N ASP A 845 53.38 51.61 28.51
CA ASP A 845 52.02 51.10 28.71
C ASP A 845 51.95 49.60 28.37
N ILE A 846 51.42 48.79 29.29
CA ILE A 846 51.23 47.35 29.13
C ILE A 846 50.26 46.98 27.99
N TYR A 847 49.37 47.88 27.56
CA TYR A 847 48.51 47.66 26.39
C TYR A 847 49.30 47.59 25.06
N GLN A 848 50.60 47.89 25.07
CA GLN A 848 51.49 47.71 23.91
C GLN A 848 52.00 46.26 23.74
N CYS A 849 51.76 45.38 24.71
CA CYS A 849 52.15 43.97 24.62
C CYS A 849 51.23 43.17 23.68
N LEU A 850 51.82 42.55 22.67
CA LEU A 850 51.15 41.63 21.77
C LEU A 850 50.98 40.26 22.45
N HIS A 851 49.84 39.62 22.23
CA HIS A 851 49.58 38.28 22.76
C HIS A 851 50.32 37.21 21.96
N CYS A 852 50.89 36.20 22.64
CA CYS A 852 51.31 34.97 21.99
C CYS A 852 50.14 34.37 21.16
N PRO A 853 50.37 33.96 19.90
CA PRO A 853 49.31 33.50 19.00
C PRO A 853 48.75 32.13 19.42
N GLN A 854 47.62 31.75 18.81
CA GLN A 854 47.01 30.43 19.00
C GLN A 854 48.02 29.32 18.66
N GLY A 855 47.94 28.21 19.39
CA GLY A 855 48.91 27.12 19.35
C GLY A 855 50.25 27.42 20.05
N THR A 856 50.37 28.55 20.76
CA THR A 856 51.57 28.91 21.52
C THR A 856 51.27 29.39 22.94
N TRP A 857 52.25 29.26 23.84
CA TRP A 857 52.18 29.68 25.23
C TRP A 857 53.56 30.15 25.70
N SER A 858 53.64 30.92 26.79
CA SER A 858 54.90 31.15 27.50
C SER A 858 54.68 31.57 28.95
N ASN A 859 55.45 30.97 29.86
CA ASN A 859 55.46 31.34 31.28
C ASN A 859 56.46 32.47 31.61
N GLN A 860 57.25 32.93 30.64
CA GLN A 860 58.27 33.97 30.84
C GLN A 860 57.66 35.37 30.68
N THR A 861 58.20 36.33 31.43
CA THR A 861 57.86 37.76 31.33
C THR A 861 58.92 38.50 30.50
N ALA A 862 58.57 39.67 29.96
CA ALA A 862 59.42 40.50 29.11
C ALA A 862 59.93 39.81 27.82
N LEU A 863 59.08 39.00 27.17
CA LEU A 863 59.39 38.42 25.85
C LEU A 863 59.57 39.52 24.79
N ASP A 864 60.60 39.37 23.95
CA ASP A 864 60.99 40.35 22.93
C ASP A 864 60.44 40.06 21.52
N SER A 865 59.81 38.91 21.32
CA SER A 865 59.43 38.42 20.00
C SER A 865 58.36 37.32 20.04
N GLU A 866 57.56 37.23 18.97
CA GLU A 866 56.53 36.20 18.80
C GLU A 866 57.14 34.78 18.77
N VAL A 867 58.36 34.65 18.24
CA VAL A 867 59.08 33.38 18.11
C VAL A 867 59.55 32.84 19.47
N ALA A 868 59.60 33.68 20.50
CA ALA A 868 59.87 33.26 21.89
C ALA A 868 58.63 32.68 22.60
N CYS A 869 57.46 32.65 21.95
CA CYS A 869 56.29 31.89 22.42
C CYS A 869 56.46 30.39 22.08
N THR A 870 56.49 29.53 23.09
CA THR A 870 56.64 28.08 22.96
C THR A 870 55.42 27.48 22.26
N ARG A 871 55.63 26.73 21.17
CA ARG A 871 54.55 26.01 20.47
C ARG A 871 54.03 24.85 21.31
N CYS A 872 52.74 24.55 21.20
CA CYS A 872 52.20 23.28 21.65
C CYS A 872 52.88 22.11 20.91
N GLU A 873 53.19 21.04 21.64
CA GLU A 873 53.76 19.82 21.07
C GLU A 873 52.80 19.19 20.04
N ALA A 874 53.35 18.39 19.12
CA ALA A 874 52.52 17.59 18.21
C ALA A 874 51.50 16.74 19.00
N GLY A 875 50.32 16.53 18.42
CA GLY A 875 49.18 15.91 19.10
C GLY A 875 48.45 16.82 20.09
N ARG A 876 48.86 18.08 20.28
CA ARG A 876 48.18 19.06 21.14
C ARG A 876 47.91 20.38 20.42
N PHE A 877 46.77 21.01 20.73
CA PHE A 877 46.38 22.30 20.17
C PHE A 877 46.03 23.32 21.28
N SER A 878 46.07 24.61 20.99
CA SER A 878 45.50 25.64 21.87
C SER A 878 44.79 26.76 21.10
N GLN A 879 43.51 26.98 21.41
CA GLN A 879 42.66 27.99 20.75
C GLN A 879 42.74 29.37 21.42
N GLY A 880 43.36 29.46 22.60
CA GLY A 880 43.57 30.73 23.28
C GLY A 880 44.80 31.45 22.73
N THR A 881 44.71 32.78 22.60
CA THR A 881 45.90 33.64 22.60
C THR A 881 46.35 33.90 24.04
N ALA A 882 47.54 34.47 24.22
CA ALA A 882 48.07 34.89 25.52
C ALA A 882 48.23 33.79 26.59
N GLN A 883 48.46 32.54 26.17
CA GLN A 883 48.51 31.41 27.11
C GLN A 883 49.81 31.40 27.94
N THR A 884 49.69 31.09 29.23
CA THR A 884 50.78 31.24 30.21
C THR A 884 51.45 29.93 30.63
N SER A 885 50.90 28.76 30.28
CA SER A 885 51.49 27.45 30.58
C SER A 885 51.20 26.41 29.50
N SER A 886 51.99 25.33 29.52
CA SER A 886 51.82 24.13 28.69
C SER A 886 50.46 23.44 28.85
N ASP A 887 49.79 23.64 29.98
CA ASP A 887 48.51 23.00 30.29
C ASP A 887 47.36 23.52 29.41
N SER A 888 47.56 24.68 28.77
CA SER A 888 46.70 25.22 27.71
C SER A 888 46.71 24.40 26.41
N CYS A 889 47.70 23.51 26.22
CA CYS A 889 47.85 22.66 25.05
C CYS A 889 47.01 21.38 25.20
N VAL A 890 45.75 21.47 24.81
CA VAL A 890 44.74 20.41 24.86
C VAL A 890 45.11 19.28 23.90
N ALA A 891 45.11 18.04 24.38
CA ALA A 891 45.35 16.85 23.56
C ALA A 891 44.30 16.68 22.46
N CYS A 892 44.72 16.25 21.27
CA CYS A 892 43.83 15.63 20.29
C CYS A 892 43.09 14.45 20.96
N ALA A 893 41.77 14.39 20.78
CA ALA A 893 40.93 13.32 21.29
C ALA A 893 41.22 12.00 20.55
N PRO A 894 40.87 10.82 21.13
CA PRO A 894 40.96 9.54 20.45
C PRO A 894 40.25 9.54 19.09
N GLY A 895 40.71 8.70 18.18
CA GLY A 895 40.35 8.73 16.77
C GLY A 895 40.92 9.92 15.99
N ARG A 896 41.82 10.72 16.58
CA ARG A 896 42.47 11.86 15.90
C ARG A 896 43.95 12.00 16.24
N TYR A 897 44.73 12.43 15.26
CA TYR A 897 46.17 12.71 15.38
C TYR A 897 46.52 14.11 14.83
N SER A 898 47.66 14.68 15.23
CA SER A 898 48.22 15.85 14.55
C SER A 898 49.75 15.88 14.61
N GLY A 899 50.40 15.92 13.44
CA GLY A 899 51.85 16.14 13.35
C GLY A 899 52.25 17.62 13.52
N LEU A 900 51.30 18.54 13.61
CA LEU A 900 51.54 19.97 13.64
C LEU A 900 51.93 20.44 15.04
N SER A 901 53.22 20.68 15.25
CA SER A 901 53.69 21.41 16.43
C SER A 901 53.27 22.87 16.34
N GLY A 902 52.46 23.32 17.28
CA GLY A 902 51.81 24.64 17.27
C GLY A 902 50.38 24.63 16.70
N ALA A 903 49.67 23.51 16.76
CA ALA A 903 48.27 23.43 16.31
C ALA A 903 47.38 24.46 17.03
N SER A 904 46.58 25.18 16.24
CA SER A 904 45.72 26.29 16.70
C SER A 904 44.33 25.83 17.12
N SER A 905 43.85 24.71 16.57
CA SER A 905 42.46 24.30 16.67
C SER A 905 42.30 22.79 16.81
N HIS A 906 41.18 22.36 17.38
CA HIS A 906 40.75 20.95 17.34
C HIS A 906 40.50 20.46 15.89
N ARG A 907 40.36 21.38 14.93
CA ARG A 907 40.29 21.05 13.49
C ARG A 907 41.63 20.57 12.92
N ASP A 908 42.73 20.96 13.55
CA ASP A 908 44.10 20.61 13.13
C ASP A 908 44.47 19.18 13.59
N CYS A 909 43.62 18.57 14.44
CA CYS A 909 43.62 17.15 14.75
C CYS A 909 42.87 16.37 13.66
N ALA A 910 43.59 15.89 12.66
CA ALA A 910 43.09 15.03 11.58
C ALA A 910 42.46 13.75 12.15
N ARG A 911 41.39 13.24 11.52
CA ARG A 911 40.75 11.98 11.93
C ARG A 911 41.50 10.76 11.38
N CYS A 912 41.39 9.64 12.07
CA CYS A 912 41.62 8.34 11.44
C CYS A 912 40.67 8.15 10.24
N ALA A 913 41.16 7.59 9.14
CA ALA A 913 40.34 7.26 7.97
C ALA A 913 39.30 6.17 8.29
N PRO A 914 38.27 5.97 7.45
CA PRO A 914 37.41 4.78 7.52
C PRO A 914 38.26 3.49 7.47
N GLY A 915 37.73 2.40 8.04
CA GLY A 915 38.48 1.15 8.23
C GLY A 915 39.56 1.21 9.33
N ARG A 916 39.75 2.36 10.00
CA ARG A 916 40.72 2.55 11.08
C ARG A 916 40.12 3.19 12.32
N TRP A 917 40.77 2.99 13.46
CA TRP A 917 40.38 3.50 14.79
C TRP A 917 41.62 3.82 15.64
N SER A 918 41.48 4.62 16.71
CA SER A 918 42.57 4.81 17.68
C SER A 918 42.06 5.18 19.07
N SER A 919 42.54 4.49 20.11
CA SER A 919 42.33 4.81 21.52
C SER A 919 43.18 5.98 22.03
N GLU A 920 44.24 6.34 21.30
CA GLU A 920 45.31 7.18 21.85
C GLU A 920 44.95 8.66 21.94
N LYS A 921 45.38 9.29 23.03
CA LYS A 921 45.22 10.72 23.29
C LYS A 921 46.51 11.44 22.92
N ALA A 922 46.40 12.59 22.27
CA ALA A 922 47.53 13.34 21.71
C ALA A 922 48.38 12.53 20.70
N ALA A 923 47.74 11.68 19.90
CA ALA A 923 48.40 11.00 18.78
C ALA A 923 49.04 12.01 17.81
N THR A 924 50.21 11.65 17.28
CA THR A 924 51.04 12.55 16.46
C THR A 924 51.10 12.15 14.98
N THR A 925 50.93 10.87 14.64
CA THR A 925 51.01 10.34 13.27
C THR A 925 49.79 9.49 12.91
N LEU A 926 49.55 9.28 11.61
CA LEU A 926 48.48 8.39 11.11
C LEU A 926 48.70 6.93 11.54
N GLU A 927 49.94 6.53 11.85
CA GLU A 927 50.31 5.15 12.22
C GLU A 927 49.69 4.70 13.55
N THR A 928 49.26 5.63 14.42
CA THR A 928 48.49 5.30 15.63
C THR A 928 47.03 4.96 15.34
N CYS A 929 46.56 5.12 14.09
CA CYS A 929 45.25 4.66 13.63
C CYS A 929 45.33 3.19 13.20
N GLN A 930 45.08 2.31 14.17
CA GLN A 930 45.02 0.85 13.99
C GLN A 930 43.91 0.47 13.02
N GLU A 931 44.08 -0.65 12.34
CA GLU A 931 43.16 -1.15 11.33
C GLU A 931 42.02 -1.96 11.97
N CYS A 932 40.85 -1.96 11.35
CA CYS A 932 39.82 -2.94 11.66
C CYS A 932 40.29 -4.33 11.19
N PRO A 933 40.23 -5.38 12.03
CA PRO A 933 40.68 -6.72 11.65
C PRO A 933 39.77 -7.34 10.59
N GLU A 934 40.27 -8.42 9.98
CA GLU A 934 39.48 -9.33 9.13
C GLU A 934 38.14 -9.73 9.81
N GLY A 935 37.12 -9.97 8.99
CA GLY A 935 35.75 -10.19 9.44
C GLY A 935 35.05 -8.92 9.97
N THR A 936 35.66 -7.74 9.93
CA THR A 936 35.07 -6.48 10.44
C THR A 936 35.29 -5.29 9.50
N TRP A 937 34.37 -4.32 9.51
CA TRP A 937 34.40 -3.12 8.66
C TRP A 937 33.98 -1.87 9.43
N ASN A 938 34.47 -0.68 9.05
CA ASN A 938 34.05 0.59 9.67
C ASN A 938 33.91 1.72 8.63
N PRO A 939 32.72 2.30 8.42
CA PRO A 939 32.51 3.41 7.49
C PRO A 939 32.82 4.80 8.10
N ALA A 940 33.05 4.89 9.42
CA ALA A 940 33.14 6.15 10.14
C ALA A 940 34.60 6.64 10.31
N GLU A 941 34.86 7.87 9.86
CA GLU A 941 36.10 8.57 10.17
C GLU A 941 36.24 8.84 11.68
N GLY A 942 37.44 8.61 12.21
CA GLY A 942 37.81 8.98 13.58
C GLY A 942 37.18 8.12 14.67
N ALA A 943 37.04 6.82 14.40
CA ALA A 943 36.68 5.82 15.41
C ALA A 943 37.67 5.80 16.58
N MET A 944 37.14 5.56 17.78
CA MET A 944 37.82 5.77 19.07
C MET A 944 38.18 4.46 19.79
N SER A 945 37.62 3.34 19.37
CA SER A 945 37.93 1.99 19.88
C SER A 945 37.71 0.93 18.79
N GLN A 946 38.27 -0.27 19.00
CA GLN A 946 38.04 -1.42 18.13
C GLN A 946 36.56 -1.82 18.04
N GLU A 947 35.74 -1.44 19.03
CA GLU A 947 34.28 -1.67 19.07
C GLU A 947 33.53 -0.89 17.98
N ASN A 948 34.19 0.06 17.31
CA ASN A 948 33.64 0.73 16.13
C ASN A 948 33.81 -0.09 14.83
N CYS A 949 34.59 -1.18 14.86
CA CYS A 949 34.69 -2.13 13.76
C CYS A 949 33.50 -3.10 13.80
N ILE A 950 32.57 -2.93 12.86
CA ILE A 950 31.32 -3.69 12.75
C ILE A 950 31.64 -5.08 12.19
N SER A 951 31.32 -6.13 12.95
CA SER A 951 31.49 -7.51 12.48
C SER A 951 30.60 -7.82 11.27
N CYS A 952 31.10 -8.65 10.34
CA CYS A 952 30.25 -9.31 9.35
C CYS A 952 29.15 -10.12 10.05
N THR A 953 27.93 -10.02 9.53
CA THR A 953 26.77 -10.74 10.08
C THR A 953 26.90 -12.24 9.85
N GLN A 954 26.13 -13.04 10.59
CA GLN A 954 25.98 -14.48 10.34
C GLN A 954 25.66 -14.75 8.86
N GLY A 955 26.15 -15.87 8.34
CA GLY A 955 26.13 -16.22 6.91
C GLY A 955 27.11 -15.41 6.05
N ARG A 956 27.96 -14.56 6.63
CA ARG A 956 28.96 -13.76 5.89
C ARG A 956 30.33 -13.77 6.54
N TRP A 957 31.35 -13.63 5.70
CA TRP A 957 32.76 -13.61 6.09
C TRP A 957 33.54 -12.56 5.29
N SER A 958 34.72 -12.14 5.77
CA SER A 958 35.61 -11.27 4.99
C SER A 958 37.08 -11.42 5.36
N THR A 959 37.95 -11.60 4.37
CA THR A 959 39.41 -11.55 4.51
C THR A 959 39.97 -10.12 4.41
N GLU A 960 39.13 -9.10 4.21
CA GLU A 960 39.59 -7.71 4.02
C GLU A 960 39.90 -7.03 5.35
N VAL A 961 41.18 -6.68 5.54
CA VAL A 961 41.66 -5.85 6.66
C VAL A 961 41.44 -4.37 6.34
N ALA A 962 41.09 -3.58 7.34
CA ALA A 962 40.70 -2.17 7.21
C ALA A 962 39.50 -1.92 6.27
N ALA A 963 38.59 -2.88 6.14
CA ALA A 963 37.40 -2.75 5.30
C ALA A 963 36.54 -1.54 5.69
N THR A 964 36.08 -0.79 4.69
CA THR A 964 35.34 0.48 4.90
C THR A 964 33.82 0.32 4.77
N GLU A 965 33.35 -0.79 4.20
CA GLU A 965 31.95 -1.00 3.83
C GLU A 965 31.48 -2.44 4.07
N GLN A 966 30.17 -2.62 4.27
CA GLN A 966 29.53 -3.94 4.41
C GLN A 966 29.64 -4.81 3.14
N SER A 967 29.95 -4.20 2.00
CA SER A 967 30.19 -4.87 0.71
C SER A 967 31.35 -5.86 0.74
N ALA A 968 32.34 -5.63 1.63
CA ALA A 968 33.46 -6.54 1.89
C ALA A 968 33.04 -7.88 2.55
N CYS A 969 31.86 -7.94 3.18
CA CYS A 969 31.34 -9.15 3.83
C CYS A 969 30.70 -10.11 2.79
N GLN A 970 31.54 -10.96 2.20
CA GLN A 970 31.16 -12.00 1.24
C GLN A 970 30.14 -12.98 1.86
N SER A 971 29.24 -13.51 1.02
CA SER A 971 28.17 -14.41 1.45
C SER A 971 28.61 -15.88 1.41
N CYS A 972 28.21 -16.67 2.42
CA CYS A 972 28.25 -18.13 2.31
C CYS A 972 27.43 -18.61 1.09
N PRO A 973 27.90 -19.63 0.34
CA PRO A 973 27.25 -20.13 -0.85
C PRO A 973 25.91 -20.83 -0.55
N ILE A 974 25.12 -21.04 -1.61
CA ILE A 974 23.87 -21.81 -1.58
C ILE A 974 24.19 -23.24 -1.09
N GLY A 975 23.30 -23.85 -0.29
CA GLY A 975 23.55 -25.14 0.36
C GLY A 975 24.38 -25.06 1.66
N THR A 976 24.85 -23.88 2.07
CA THR A 976 25.65 -23.69 3.29
C THR A 976 25.09 -22.60 4.21
N PHE A 977 25.44 -22.67 5.49
CA PHE A 977 25.10 -21.67 6.52
C PHE A 977 26.33 -21.34 7.38
N SER A 978 26.30 -20.23 8.11
CA SER A 978 27.31 -19.94 9.14
C SER A 978 26.71 -19.16 10.30
N MET A 979 26.89 -19.63 11.53
CA MET A 979 26.40 -18.93 12.73
C MET A 979 27.44 -17.99 13.37
N GLN A 980 28.66 -17.92 12.83
CA GLN A 980 29.71 -17.08 13.37
C GLN A 980 29.51 -15.60 12.97
N LEU A 981 29.61 -14.71 13.96
CA LEU A 981 29.73 -13.27 13.74
C LEU A 981 31.20 -12.91 13.52
N GLY A 982 31.48 -12.07 12.54
CA GLY A 982 32.84 -11.65 12.21
C GLY A 982 33.74 -12.78 11.71
N ALA A 983 33.18 -13.74 10.95
CA ALA A 983 33.98 -14.76 10.29
C ALA A 983 34.97 -14.13 9.30
N SER A 984 36.22 -14.61 9.25
CA SER A 984 37.24 -14.08 8.36
C SER A 984 37.52 -14.94 7.12
N SER A 985 37.08 -16.20 7.08
CA SER A 985 37.21 -17.07 5.90
C SER A 985 35.90 -17.76 5.51
N SER A 986 35.88 -18.33 4.31
CA SER A 986 34.79 -19.19 3.79
C SER A 986 34.61 -20.50 4.54
N ASP A 987 35.59 -20.93 5.34
CA ASP A 987 35.64 -22.27 5.92
C ASP A 987 34.61 -22.46 7.05
N VAL A 988 34.03 -21.35 7.54
CA VAL A 988 32.94 -21.32 8.52
C VAL A 988 31.57 -21.49 7.87
N CYS A 989 31.49 -21.69 6.55
CA CYS A 989 30.25 -21.98 5.82
C CYS A 989 29.95 -23.50 5.85
N GLU A 990 29.33 -23.97 6.93
CA GLU A 990 28.91 -25.36 7.14
C GLU A 990 27.86 -25.79 6.09
N VAL A 991 28.00 -27.02 5.57
CA VAL A 991 27.02 -27.59 4.62
C VAL A 991 25.75 -28.06 5.33
N CYS A 992 24.59 -27.83 4.70
CA CYS A 992 23.34 -28.45 5.15
C CYS A 992 23.43 -29.99 5.08
N ALA A 993 22.88 -30.68 6.07
CA ALA A 993 22.94 -32.14 6.17
C ALA A 993 22.11 -32.84 5.07
N PRO A 994 22.37 -34.14 4.77
CA PRO A 994 21.46 -34.94 3.95
C PRO A 994 20.03 -34.88 4.49
N GLY A 995 19.05 -34.98 3.58
CA GLY A 995 17.64 -34.73 3.89
C GLY A 995 17.26 -33.25 4.02
N THR A 996 18.22 -32.32 3.96
CA THR A 996 17.97 -30.87 4.00
C THR A 996 18.61 -30.13 2.83
N TYR A 997 18.03 -28.98 2.47
CA TYR A 997 18.51 -28.12 1.39
C TYR A 997 18.44 -26.64 1.79
N GLN A 998 19.23 -25.79 1.15
CA GLN A 998 19.22 -24.34 1.38
C GLN A 998 19.31 -23.59 0.04
N PRO A 999 18.21 -23.03 -0.48
CA PRO A 999 18.19 -22.33 -1.78
C PRO A 999 18.77 -20.90 -1.76
N ILE A 1000 18.97 -20.26 -0.59
CA ILE A 1000 19.49 -18.89 -0.49
C ILE A 1000 20.95 -18.80 -0.05
N LYS A 1001 21.62 -17.72 -0.46
CA LYS A 1001 22.98 -17.34 -0.01
C LYS A 1001 22.93 -16.66 1.35
N ALA A 1002 24.06 -16.68 2.07
CA ALA A 1002 24.24 -16.04 3.38
C ALA A 1002 23.25 -16.50 4.47
N ALA A 1003 22.99 -17.81 4.55
CA ALA A 1003 22.20 -18.37 5.63
C ALA A 1003 22.92 -18.24 6.98
N GLY A 1004 22.28 -17.57 7.94
CA GLY A 1004 22.88 -17.29 9.27
C GLY A 1004 22.67 -18.36 10.34
N ASN A 1005 21.93 -19.43 10.05
CA ASN A 1005 21.51 -20.44 11.03
C ASN A 1005 21.26 -21.80 10.35
N VAL A 1006 21.59 -22.90 11.03
CA VAL A 1006 21.25 -24.28 10.62
C VAL A 1006 19.75 -24.49 10.43
N SER A 1007 18.89 -23.74 11.14
CA SER A 1007 17.44 -23.78 10.96
C SER A 1007 16.95 -23.32 9.59
N LEU A 1008 17.84 -22.75 8.76
CA LEU A 1008 17.56 -22.36 7.38
C LEU A 1008 17.91 -23.49 6.38
N CYS A 1009 18.48 -24.61 6.85
CA CYS A 1009 18.52 -25.87 6.10
C CYS A 1009 17.12 -26.50 6.16
N ILE A 1010 16.33 -26.26 5.11
CA ILE A 1010 14.94 -26.68 5.00
C ILE A 1010 14.91 -28.21 4.80
N PRO A 1011 14.13 -28.99 5.57
CA PRO A 1011 13.98 -30.41 5.30
C PRO A 1011 13.27 -30.65 3.97
N CYS A 1012 13.66 -31.71 3.25
CA CYS A 1012 12.94 -32.13 2.05
C CYS A 1012 11.47 -32.40 2.37
N ALA A 1013 10.57 -31.88 1.53
CA ALA A 1013 9.14 -32.16 1.64
C ALA A 1013 8.85 -33.64 1.36
N VAL A 1014 7.72 -34.14 1.86
CA VAL A 1014 7.22 -35.47 1.50
C VAL A 1014 7.16 -35.64 -0.03
N GLY A 1015 7.54 -36.81 -0.52
CA GLY A 1015 7.79 -37.10 -1.94
C GLY A 1015 9.16 -36.69 -2.47
N ASN A 1016 9.97 -35.94 -1.71
CA ASN A 1016 11.30 -35.51 -2.12
C ASN A 1016 12.39 -35.95 -1.13
N PHE A 1017 13.63 -36.10 -1.61
CA PHE A 1017 14.78 -36.54 -0.81
C PHE A 1017 16.08 -35.78 -1.14
N SER A 1018 17.09 -35.90 -0.29
CA SER A 1018 18.47 -35.48 -0.59
C SER A 1018 19.49 -36.41 0.04
N ALA A 1019 20.08 -37.31 -0.76
CA ALA A 1019 21.07 -38.29 -0.29
C ALA A 1019 22.44 -37.68 0.07
N GLU A 1020 22.75 -36.51 -0.49
CA GLU A 1020 24.02 -35.81 -0.26
C GLU A 1020 23.81 -34.49 0.52
N PRO A 1021 24.81 -34.03 1.28
CA PRO A 1021 24.77 -32.72 1.94
C PRO A 1021 24.91 -31.57 0.92
N GLY A 1022 24.63 -30.35 1.40
CA GLY A 1022 24.98 -29.11 0.70
C GLY A 1022 24.12 -28.77 -0.52
N LYS A 1023 22.91 -29.31 -0.63
CA LYS A 1023 22.05 -29.08 -1.81
C LYS A 1023 21.32 -27.75 -1.78
N SER A 1024 21.10 -27.20 -2.99
CA SER A 1024 20.27 -26.03 -3.27
C SER A 1024 18.77 -26.35 -3.38
N GLU A 1025 18.42 -27.62 -3.60
CA GLU A 1025 17.06 -28.14 -3.79
C GLU A 1025 17.04 -29.65 -3.50
N CYS A 1026 15.88 -30.21 -3.14
CA CYS A 1026 15.69 -31.66 -3.00
C CYS A 1026 15.22 -32.30 -4.31
N GLN A 1027 15.58 -33.56 -4.53
CA GLN A 1027 15.20 -34.34 -5.71
C GLN A 1027 13.84 -35.03 -5.47
N TYR A 1028 13.03 -35.18 -6.52
CA TYR A 1028 11.80 -35.97 -6.46
C TYR A 1028 12.11 -37.46 -6.29
N CYS A 1029 11.31 -38.18 -5.51
CA CYS A 1029 11.42 -39.65 -5.46
C CYS A 1029 11.17 -40.26 -6.85
N PRO A 1030 12.05 -41.16 -7.32
CA PRO A 1030 11.98 -41.73 -8.67
C PRO A 1030 10.85 -42.75 -8.81
N TYR A 1031 10.49 -43.07 -10.06
CA TYR A 1031 9.47 -44.07 -10.37
C TYR A 1031 9.73 -45.40 -9.63
N GLY A 1032 8.71 -45.90 -8.93
CA GLY A 1032 8.77 -47.07 -8.05
C GLY A 1032 9.08 -46.75 -6.57
N PHE A 1033 9.30 -45.48 -6.19
CA PHE A 1033 9.65 -45.08 -4.82
C PHE A 1033 8.87 -43.87 -4.32
N TYR A 1034 8.48 -43.86 -3.05
CA TYR A 1034 7.76 -42.76 -2.39
C TYR A 1034 8.52 -42.22 -1.15
N GLY A 1035 8.16 -41.03 -0.67
CA GLY A 1035 8.73 -40.43 0.54
C GLY A 1035 7.65 -39.95 1.50
N ASP A 1036 7.38 -40.70 2.58
CA ASP A 1036 6.25 -40.46 3.51
C ASP A 1036 6.51 -39.46 4.65
N SER A 1037 7.74 -38.96 4.74
CA SER A 1037 8.18 -38.13 5.87
C SER A 1037 9.08 -36.98 5.41
N PHE A 1038 9.11 -35.90 6.20
CA PHE A 1038 9.98 -34.77 5.93
C PHE A 1038 11.43 -35.11 6.28
N GLY A 1039 12.37 -34.66 5.45
CA GLY A 1039 13.79 -34.85 5.69
C GLY A 1039 14.39 -36.15 5.13
N MET A 1040 13.72 -36.82 4.19
CA MET A 1040 14.19 -38.07 3.58
C MET A 1040 15.61 -37.94 2.98
N THR A 1041 16.50 -38.84 3.37
CA THR A 1041 17.81 -39.04 2.73
C THR A 1041 17.76 -40.01 1.55
N GLU A 1042 16.73 -40.86 1.50
CA GLU A 1042 16.46 -41.86 0.47
C GLU A 1042 14.94 -42.08 0.38
N CYS A 1043 14.46 -42.68 -0.72
CA CYS A 1043 13.02 -42.95 -0.90
C CYS A 1043 12.70 -44.42 -0.66
N ILE A 1044 11.49 -44.70 -0.16
CA ILE A 1044 11.00 -46.04 0.16
C ILE A 1044 10.46 -46.70 -1.11
N ALA A 1045 10.87 -47.94 -1.39
CA ALA A 1045 10.34 -48.69 -2.53
C ALA A 1045 8.85 -49.04 -2.35
N CYS A 1046 8.08 -49.01 -3.45
CA CYS A 1046 6.70 -49.50 -3.46
C CYS A 1046 6.60 -50.99 -3.08
N PRO A 1047 5.55 -51.41 -2.36
CA PRO A 1047 5.36 -52.81 -1.98
C PRO A 1047 4.88 -53.65 -3.18
N GLY A 1048 5.49 -54.83 -3.36
CA GLY A 1048 5.09 -55.80 -4.38
C GLY A 1048 5.52 -55.40 -5.80
N ASN A 1049 4.65 -55.63 -6.78
CA ASN A 1049 4.85 -55.21 -8.17
C ASN A 1049 4.22 -53.82 -8.47
N ALA A 1050 3.72 -53.12 -7.45
CA ALA A 1050 3.05 -51.83 -7.62
C ALA A 1050 4.07 -50.73 -7.99
N THR A 1051 3.67 -49.82 -8.87
CA THR A 1051 4.47 -48.68 -9.30
C THR A 1051 3.67 -47.38 -9.24
N ILE A 1052 4.37 -46.25 -9.12
CA ILE A 1052 3.80 -44.90 -9.16
C ILE A 1052 3.88 -44.35 -10.58
N VAL A 1053 2.81 -43.70 -11.06
CA VAL A 1053 2.72 -43.19 -12.44
C VAL A 1053 3.40 -41.83 -12.64
N SER A 1054 3.95 -41.24 -11.56
CA SER A 1054 4.61 -39.93 -11.56
C SER A 1054 5.68 -39.87 -10.47
N GLN A 1055 6.73 -39.09 -10.70
CA GLN A 1055 7.77 -38.82 -9.69
C GLN A 1055 7.21 -37.98 -8.54
N GLY A 1056 7.81 -38.09 -7.35
CA GLY A 1056 7.42 -37.27 -6.20
C GLY A 1056 6.23 -37.81 -5.39
N ALA A 1057 5.92 -39.11 -5.49
CA ALA A 1057 4.86 -39.72 -4.69
C ALA A 1057 5.19 -39.68 -3.19
N TYR A 1058 4.21 -39.36 -2.35
CA TYR A 1058 4.41 -39.05 -0.94
C TYR A 1058 3.75 -40.02 0.03
N GLU A 1059 3.00 -41.02 -0.44
CA GLU A 1059 2.39 -42.07 0.41
C GLU A 1059 2.38 -43.42 -0.31
N SER A 1060 2.43 -44.52 0.45
CA SER A 1060 2.40 -45.89 -0.07
C SER A 1060 1.11 -46.23 -0.84
N VAL A 1061 -0.01 -45.56 -0.54
CA VAL A 1061 -1.29 -45.72 -1.26
C VAL A 1061 -1.25 -45.18 -2.70
N MET A 1062 -0.21 -44.45 -3.09
CA MET A 1062 0.00 -43.99 -4.47
C MET A 1062 0.61 -45.08 -5.37
N CYS A 1063 1.16 -46.16 -4.79
CA CYS A 1063 1.69 -47.29 -5.54
C CYS A 1063 0.54 -48.14 -6.10
N SER A 1064 0.36 -48.16 -7.42
CA SER A 1064 -0.68 -48.92 -8.12
C SER A 1064 -0.12 -50.15 -8.83
N GLU A 1065 -0.81 -51.29 -8.76
CA GLU A 1065 -0.55 -52.41 -9.67
C GLU A 1065 -1.05 -52.04 -11.09
N GLU A 1066 -0.22 -52.28 -12.11
CA GLU A 1066 -0.47 -51.74 -13.46
C GLU A 1066 -1.73 -52.29 -14.12
N SER A 1067 -2.60 -51.37 -14.58
CA SER A 1067 -3.56 -51.63 -15.65
C SER A 1067 -3.58 -50.47 -16.65
N VAL A 1068 -2.48 -50.36 -17.39
CA VAL A 1068 -2.26 -49.68 -18.69
C VAL A 1068 -3.25 -48.57 -19.08
N LEU A 1069 -2.76 -47.33 -19.11
CA LEU A 1069 -3.00 -46.38 -20.21
C LEU A 1069 -1.88 -45.33 -20.23
N LEU A 1070 -0.97 -45.44 -21.21
CA LEU A 1070 0.05 -44.43 -21.51
C LEU A 1070 -0.53 -43.33 -22.41
N PRO A 1071 0.04 -42.11 -22.39
CA PRO A 1071 -0.31 -41.02 -23.31
C PRO A 1071 0.24 -41.24 -24.73
#